data_AF-W6NL60-F1
#
_entry.id   AF-W6NL60-F1
#
_cell.length_a   1.000
_cell.length_b   1.000
_cell.length_c   1.000
_cell.angle_alpha   90.00
_cell.angle_beta   90.00
_cell.angle_gamma   90.00
#
_symmetry.space_group_name_H-M   'P 1'
#
loop_
_entity.id
_entity.type
_entity.pdbx_description
1 polymer ?
#
loop_
_entity_poly.entity_id
_entity_poly.type
_entity_poly.pdbx_seq_one_letter_code
_entity_poly.pdbx_strand_id
1 'polypeptide(L)'
;KGADAMLARMVREKRLTDENFKVGLTKVFFKAGIVAHLEDLRDIRLAELVTGLQAQIRSYYQLIEKKRLIEKIEAMKAIQRNIRNWAMLRTWSWFKLYGKVKPLIQSGKIEEQYEKLQEAVATLKDTLEKEEALKAELAENAERLKRETADLLAQLEATRGTNTEIEERMALMNEQKTALEGKLADANARLEAEESAAVQLQKEKKQVEAECAELKKQCQDIDLSLRKSEAEKLAKEHQIRSLQDEMRQQDEAISKLHKERKNQEETNKKLNEDLQAAEDQNMASNKLKAKLMQTLEESEATLEREKRNRADMDKAKRKAEGDLKIAQEEMEELSKAKSDVENGLRRKETELHNMSMKLEDEQAAVAKLQKAIQQDEAKMKDLNDQLADEKEARQRADRARAEQQAEYDDLTDQLDEQARATAAQIELGKKKDMEVAKLRRDLEEAGLKFGEQLATLKKKGADAVQELTDQVEQLSKQKNRAEKEKAQVQREFDEASAALDQEAKARAEQERIAKQHEVLLLELRLKSDEQSRQLQDFVSSKGRLHSENADLARQVEELEGKIQAATRLKLQFSNELDQTRRFAEEEGRERQNLNSLSKNLARQLEQLRESIEDEVAGKAESTRQLQKAQIELDQWRTKFETEGLIGADEFDEVKKRQNAKTTEIQDALDACNAKIVALENARSRLTAEADTNRLEAEHHAQAVASLEKKQKAFDKVIDEWKKKVDDLYLELDNAQRDSRQLSGEAHKLRGHHDALADQVEGLKRENKAL
;
A
#
# COMPACT_ATOMS: atom_id res chain seq x y z
N LYS A 1 9.35 27.87 -21.43
CA LYS A 1 9.08 28.98 -22.40
C LYS A 1 10.15 30.07 -22.38
N GLY A 2 10.35 30.80 -21.27
CA GLY A 2 11.29 31.93 -21.23
C GLY A 2 12.77 31.54 -21.46
N ALA A 3 13.22 30.47 -20.79
CA ALA A 3 14.57 29.94 -20.95
C ALA A 3 14.85 29.46 -22.39
N ASP A 4 13.88 28.79 -23.03
CA ASP A 4 13.99 28.30 -24.40
C ASP A 4 14.23 29.45 -25.40
N ALA A 5 13.46 30.53 -25.27
CA ALA A 5 13.59 31.70 -26.13
C ALA A 5 14.94 32.42 -25.94
N MET A 6 15.48 32.43 -24.72
CA MET A 6 16.82 32.94 -24.41
C MET A 6 17.91 32.06 -25.03
N LEU A 7 17.87 30.75 -24.80
CA LEU A 7 18.89 29.82 -25.27
C LEU A 7 18.89 29.70 -26.80
N ALA A 8 17.72 29.59 -27.43
CA ALA A 8 17.57 29.63 -28.89
C ALA A 8 17.96 31.00 -29.50
N ARG A 9 18.06 32.07 -28.70
CA ARG A 9 18.68 33.34 -29.13
C ARG A 9 20.20 33.24 -29.03
N MET A 10 20.76 32.73 -27.94
CA MET A 10 22.22 32.58 -27.76
C MET A 10 22.84 31.62 -28.78
N VAL A 11 22.11 30.59 -29.22
CA VAL A 11 22.52 29.72 -30.34
C VAL A 11 22.52 30.45 -31.68
N ARG A 12 21.48 31.24 -31.99
CA ARG A 12 21.44 32.08 -33.21
C ARG A 12 22.53 33.15 -33.23
N GLU A 13 22.88 33.70 -32.07
CA GLU A 13 24.00 34.64 -31.88
C GLU A 13 25.37 33.93 -31.79
N LYS A 14 25.43 32.61 -32.02
CA LYS A 14 26.64 31.75 -31.99
C LYS A 14 27.44 31.81 -30.68
N ARG A 15 26.79 32.14 -29.56
CA ARG A 15 27.36 32.10 -28.21
C ARG A 15 27.18 30.75 -27.51
N LEU A 16 26.32 29.89 -28.06
CA LEU A 16 26.10 28.49 -27.64
C LEU A 16 25.85 27.61 -28.87
N THR A 17 25.90 26.30 -28.69
CA THR A 17 25.36 25.28 -29.61
C THR A 17 24.25 24.47 -28.92
N ASP A 18 23.37 23.83 -29.68
CA ASP A 18 22.28 22.98 -29.14
C ASP A 18 22.74 21.69 -28.44
N GLU A 19 24.05 21.42 -28.49
CA GLU A 19 24.73 20.40 -27.70
C GLU A 19 25.12 20.85 -26.30
N ASN A 20 25.29 22.16 -26.07
CA ASN A 20 25.83 22.68 -24.81
C ASN A 20 24.80 22.69 -23.67
N PHE A 21 23.52 22.46 -23.97
CA PHE A 21 22.42 22.46 -23.01
C PHE A 21 21.29 21.50 -23.41
N LYS A 22 20.41 21.17 -22.45
CA LYS A 22 19.10 20.56 -22.65
C LYS A 22 18.07 21.20 -21.71
N VAL A 23 16.86 21.46 -22.20
CA VAL A 23 15.76 22.02 -21.40
C VAL A 23 14.83 20.90 -20.96
N GLY A 24 14.58 20.79 -19.66
CA GLY A 24 13.54 19.96 -19.08
C GLY A 24 12.33 20.80 -18.60
N LEU A 25 11.32 20.12 -18.04
CA LEU A 25 10.04 20.74 -17.67
C LEU A 25 10.16 21.91 -16.67
N THR A 26 11.11 21.84 -15.73
CA THR A 26 11.33 22.85 -14.67
C THR A 26 12.77 23.33 -14.54
N LYS A 27 13.74 22.71 -15.21
CA LYS A 27 15.18 23.01 -15.10
C LYS A 27 15.87 22.91 -16.46
N VAL A 28 16.91 23.71 -16.65
CA VAL A 28 17.85 23.60 -17.77
C VAL A 28 19.13 22.92 -17.27
N PHE A 29 19.66 22.02 -18.08
CA PHE A 29 20.92 21.31 -17.85
C PHE A 29 21.97 21.78 -18.86
N PHE A 30 23.24 21.85 -18.45
CA PHE A 30 24.35 22.33 -19.28
C PHE A 30 25.51 21.33 -19.26
N LYS A 31 26.30 21.27 -20.34
CA LYS A 31 27.61 20.58 -20.32
C LYS A 31 28.56 21.30 -19.34
N ALA A 32 29.54 20.59 -18.81
CA ALA A 32 30.55 21.16 -17.90
C ALA A 32 31.28 22.36 -18.54
N GLY A 33 31.65 23.36 -17.73
CA GLY A 33 32.29 24.61 -18.18
C GLY A 33 31.35 25.63 -18.85
N ILE A 34 30.24 25.19 -19.47
CA ILE A 34 29.31 26.09 -20.18
C ILE A 34 28.66 27.12 -19.25
N VAL A 35 28.34 26.75 -17.99
CA VAL A 35 27.75 27.68 -17.01
C VAL A 35 28.72 28.83 -16.69
N ALA A 36 30.00 28.53 -16.44
CA ALA A 36 31.02 29.55 -16.17
C ALA A 36 31.18 30.51 -17.37
N HIS A 37 31.22 29.99 -18.60
CA HIS A 37 31.26 30.83 -19.80
C HIS A 37 30.01 31.73 -19.96
N LEU A 38 28.84 31.25 -19.53
CA LEU A 38 27.62 32.05 -19.51
C LEU A 38 27.62 33.09 -18.38
N GLU A 39 28.33 32.83 -17.28
CA GLU A 39 28.57 33.80 -16.21
C GLU A 39 29.55 34.90 -16.65
N ASP A 40 30.66 34.56 -17.32
CA ASP A 40 31.56 35.55 -17.95
C ASP A 40 30.81 36.49 -18.91
N LEU A 41 30.03 35.91 -19.83
CA LEU A 41 29.23 36.66 -20.80
C LEU A 41 28.13 37.50 -20.15
N ARG A 42 27.58 37.04 -19.02
CA ARG A 42 26.60 37.76 -18.21
C ARG A 42 27.26 38.94 -17.50
N ASP A 43 28.42 38.74 -16.89
CA ASP A 43 29.07 39.76 -16.07
C ASP A 43 29.63 40.91 -16.92
N ILE A 44 30.14 40.63 -18.13
CA ILE A 44 30.47 41.68 -19.12
C ILE A 44 29.24 42.54 -19.43
N ARG A 45 28.07 41.93 -19.67
CA ARG A 45 26.83 42.67 -20.01
C ARG A 45 26.16 43.31 -18.79
N LEU A 46 26.33 42.73 -17.60
CA LEU A 46 25.91 43.35 -16.34
C LEU A 46 26.79 44.56 -16.02
N ALA A 47 28.09 44.54 -16.28
CA ALA A 47 28.97 45.68 -16.02
C ALA A 47 28.47 46.95 -16.74
N GLU A 48 28.05 46.84 -18.00
CA GLU A 48 27.45 47.94 -18.77
C GLU A 48 26.15 48.46 -18.14
N LEU A 49 25.20 47.56 -17.87
CA LEU A 49 23.86 47.91 -17.36
C LEU A 49 23.91 48.42 -15.91
N VAL A 50 24.67 47.76 -15.05
CA VAL A 50 24.87 48.10 -13.64
C VAL A 50 25.64 49.41 -13.51
N THR A 51 26.65 49.68 -14.36
CA THR A 51 27.34 50.98 -14.35
C THR A 51 26.38 52.11 -14.74
N GLY A 52 25.53 51.90 -15.76
CA GLY A 52 24.48 52.85 -16.14
C GLY A 52 23.49 53.13 -15.00
N LEU A 53 22.98 52.08 -14.34
CA LEU A 53 22.08 52.19 -13.19
C LEU A 53 22.77 52.87 -11.99
N GLN A 54 24.01 52.49 -11.66
CA GLN A 54 24.79 53.13 -10.59
C GLN A 54 25.05 54.60 -10.89
N ALA A 55 25.31 54.99 -12.14
CA ALA A 55 25.48 56.38 -12.53
C ALA A 55 24.18 57.18 -12.34
N GLN A 56 23.02 56.62 -12.70
CA GLN A 56 21.72 57.25 -12.45
C GLN A 56 21.41 57.37 -10.95
N ILE A 57 21.63 56.32 -10.16
CA ILE A 57 21.43 56.34 -8.70
C ILE A 57 22.36 57.37 -8.02
N ARG A 58 23.65 57.38 -8.37
CA ARG A 58 24.60 58.39 -7.88
C ARG A 58 24.17 59.81 -8.27
N SER A 59 23.75 60.02 -9.52
CA SER A 59 23.24 61.32 -9.98
C SER A 59 22.00 61.76 -9.18
N TYR A 60 21.05 60.86 -8.95
CA TYR A 60 19.84 61.13 -8.16
C TYR A 60 20.17 61.55 -6.72
N TYR A 61 21.05 60.82 -6.02
CA TYR A 61 21.51 61.22 -4.68
C TYR A 61 22.27 62.55 -4.68
N GLN A 62 23.09 62.83 -5.69
CA GLN A 62 23.79 64.12 -5.81
C GLN A 62 22.84 65.28 -6.15
N LEU A 63 21.75 65.04 -6.88
CA LEU A 63 20.70 66.04 -7.11
C LEU A 63 19.91 66.33 -5.82
N ILE A 64 19.62 65.32 -5.00
CA ILE A 64 19.02 65.48 -3.67
C ILE A 64 19.95 66.30 -2.75
N GLU A 65 21.23 65.94 -2.65
CA GLU A 65 22.16 66.69 -1.80
C GLU A 65 22.40 68.11 -2.34
N LYS A 66 22.49 68.31 -3.66
CA LYS A 66 22.55 69.64 -4.28
C LYS A 66 21.33 70.48 -3.90
N LYS A 67 20.11 69.92 -3.94
CA LYS A 67 18.89 70.62 -3.51
C LYS A 67 18.99 71.00 -2.03
N ARG A 68 19.36 70.04 -1.16
CA ARG A 68 19.55 70.26 0.28
C ARG A 68 20.63 71.31 0.58
N LEU A 69 21.69 71.40 -0.22
CA LEU A 69 22.75 72.40 -0.09
C LEU A 69 22.30 73.80 -0.56
N ILE A 70 21.52 73.90 -1.63
CA ILE A 70 20.91 75.16 -2.08
C ILE A 70 19.94 75.68 -1.00
N GLU A 71 19.04 74.82 -0.52
CA GLU A 71 18.11 75.15 0.57
C GLU A 71 18.85 75.59 1.84
N LYS A 72 19.94 74.90 2.22
CA LYS A 72 20.82 75.34 3.34
C LYS A 72 21.47 76.70 3.09
N ILE A 73 21.93 77.00 1.86
CA ILE A 73 22.55 78.30 1.52
C ILE A 73 21.51 79.43 1.57
N GLU A 74 20.30 79.19 1.09
CA GLU A 74 19.20 80.16 1.12
C GLU A 74 18.68 80.40 2.54
N ALA A 75 18.46 79.32 3.30
CA ALA A 75 18.16 79.40 4.73
C ALA A 75 19.28 80.14 5.50
N MET A 76 20.56 79.87 5.22
CA MET A 76 21.67 80.58 5.83
C MET A 76 21.66 82.08 5.49
N LYS A 77 21.41 82.47 4.24
CA LYS A 77 21.27 83.89 3.84
C LYS A 77 20.12 84.56 4.59
N ALA A 78 18.97 83.90 4.71
CA ALA A 78 17.81 84.40 5.44
C ALA A 78 18.09 84.53 6.94
N ILE A 79 18.67 83.50 7.57
CA ILE A 79 19.09 83.50 8.98
C ILE A 79 20.10 84.62 9.25
N GLN A 80 21.14 84.77 8.42
CA GLN A 80 22.11 85.86 8.56
C GLN A 80 21.46 87.24 8.45
N ARG A 81 20.53 87.44 7.49
CA ARG A 81 19.78 88.70 7.37
C ARG A 81 18.92 88.96 8.62
N ASN A 82 18.24 87.94 9.13
CA ASN A 82 17.41 88.04 10.33
C ASN A 82 18.26 88.30 11.59
N ILE A 83 19.45 87.71 11.72
CA ILE A 83 20.39 87.98 12.82
C ILE A 83 20.91 89.42 12.75
N ARG A 84 21.30 89.93 11.56
CA ARG A 84 21.70 91.33 11.38
C ARG A 84 20.56 92.30 11.75
N ASN A 85 19.34 92.02 11.29
CA ASN A 85 18.15 92.80 11.65
C ASN A 85 17.88 92.75 13.16
N TRP A 86 17.92 91.57 13.78
CA TRP A 86 17.74 91.41 15.23
C TRP A 86 18.81 92.15 16.04
N ALA A 87 20.06 92.14 15.60
CA ALA A 87 21.15 92.84 16.26
C ALA A 87 20.90 94.35 16.37
N MET A 88 20.21 94.95 15.39
CA MET A 88 19.74 96.34 15.39
C MET A 88 18.41 96.52 16.15
N LEU A 89 17.42 95.65 15.94
CA LEU A 89 16.09 95.79 16.53
C LEU A 89 16.07 95.55 18.05
N ARG A 90 16.90 94.65 18.57
CA ARG A 90 16.94 94.27 20.00
C ARG A 90 17.27 95.44 20.94
N THR A 91 17.97 96.46 20.46
CA THR A 91 18.31 97.67 21.25
C THR A 91 17.24 98.75 21.13
N TRP A 92 16.49 98.79 20.02
CA TRP A 92 15.52 99.83 19.68
C TRP A 92 14.28 99.84 20.59
N SER A 93 13.96 101.00 21.17
CA SER A 93 12.91 101.16 22.18
C SER A 93 11.51 100.80 21.68
N TRP A 94 11.16 101.18 20.44
CA TRP A 94 9.86 100.85 19.85
C TRP A 94 9.64 99.35 19.68
N PHE A 95 10.69 98.62 19.29
CA PHE A 95 10.61 97.16 19.15
C PHE A 95 10.45 96.46 20.50
N LYS A 96 11.10 96.96 21.56
CA LYS A 96 10.91 96.48 22.95
C LYS A 96 9.48 96.70 23.45
N LEU A 97 8.85 97.83 23.10
CA LEU A 97 7.45 98.11 23.42
C LEU A 97 6.50 97.16 22.66
N TYR A 98 6.68 97.02 21.34
CA TYR A 98 5.92 96.09 20.51
C TYR A 98 6.00 94.64 21.03
N GLY A 99 7.19 94.19 21.45
CA GLY A 99 7.39 92.86 22.04
C GLY A 99 6.62 92.61 23.34
N LYS A 100 6.31 93.66 24.13
CA LYS A 100 5.45 93.56 25.32
C LYS A 100 3.96 93.60 25.01
N VAL A 101 3.57 94.34 23.96
CA VAL A 101 2.14 94.51 23.59
C VAL A 101 1.62 93.33 22.76
N LYS A 102 2.43 92.78 21.84
CA LYS A 102 2.00 91.70 20.92
C LYS A 102 1.42 90.45 21.61
N PRO A 103 1.95 89.95 22.74
CA PRO A 103 1.39 88.77 23.42
C PRO A 103 0.00 88.99 24.04
N LEU A 104 -0.45 90.24 24.18
CA LEU A 104 -1.77 90.60 24.68
C LEU A 104 -2.85 90.57 23.58
N ILE A 105 -2.45 90.44 22.32
CA ILE A 105 -3.33 90.43 21.14
C ILE A 105 -3.31 89.01 20.55
N GLN A 106 -4.20 88.15 21.06
CA GLN A 106 -4.13 86.70 20.82
C GLN A 106 -5.11 86.15 19.77
N SER A 107 -6.19 86.87 19.44
CA SER A 107 -7.34 86.38 18.66
C SER A 107 -6.95 85.58 17.41
N GLY A 108 -6.29 86.22 16.45
CA GLY A 108 -5.93 85.58 15.16
C GLY A 108 -4.89 84.45 15.25
N LYS A 109 -4.30 84.17 16.42
CA LYS A 109 -3.48 82.96 16.62
C LYS A 109 -4.29 81.75 17.04
N ILE A 110 -5.43 81.96 17.70
CA ILE A 110 -6.29 80.87 18.17
C ILE A 110 -6.97 80.21 16.97
N GLU A 111 -7.39 81.01 15.98
CA GLU A 111 -7.94 80.51 14.71
C GLU A 111 -6.92 79.69 13.91
N GLU A 112 -5.69 80.20 13.70
CA GLU A 112 -4.60 79.49 13.00
C GLU A 112 -4.19 78.17 13.71
N GLN A 113 -4.30 78.12 15.04
CA GLN A 113 -4.06 76.90 15.82
C GLN A 113 -5.24 75.93 15.75
N TYR A 114 -6.47 76.43 15.72
CA TYR A 114 -7.69 75.63 15.64
C TYR A 114 -7.85 74.98 14.26
N GLU A 115 -7.55 75.70 13.17
CA GLU A 115 -7.54 75.18 11.80
C GLU A 115 -6.55 74.02 11.64
N LYS A 116 -5.30 74.17 12.12
CA LYS A 116 -4.30 73.09 12.11
C LYS A 116 -4.68 71.92 13.02
N LEU A 117 -5.40 72.17 14.11
CA LEU A 117 -5.94 71.11 14.95
C LEU A 117 -7.05 70.35 14.22
N GLN A 118 -7.89 71.03 13.43
CA GLN A 118 -8.89 70.40 12.58
C GLN A 118 -8.26 69.56 11.46
N GLU A 119 -7.22 70.03 10.78
CA GLU A 119 -6.46 69.25 9.78
C GLU A 119 -5.82 67.99 10.40
N ALA A 120 -5.21 68.14 11.58
CA ALA A 120 -4.62 67.01 12.31
C ALA A 120 -5.70 66.00 12.76
N VAL A 121 -6.86 66.47 13.24
CA VAL A 121 -7.98 65.60 13.63
C VAL A 121 -8.61 64.91 12.41
N ALA A 122 -8.73 65.60 11.28
CA ALA A 122 -9.25 65.02 10.05
C ALA A 122 -8.33 63.92 9.49
N THR A 123 -7.03 64.20 9.41
CA THR A 123 -6.04 63.21 8.94
C THR A 123 -5.91 62.02 9.90
N LEU A 124 -5.93 62.23 11.22
CA LEU A 124 -5.91 61.14 12.20
C LEU A 124 -7.16 60.24 12.13
N LYS A 125 -8.35 60.81 11.91
CA LYS A 125 -9.58 60.04 11.66
C LYS A 125 -9.48 59.23 10.37
N ASP A 126 -9.05 59.86 9.29
CA ASP A 126 -8.90 59.24 7.98
C ASP A 126 -7.86 58.09 7.99
N THR A 127 -6.85 58.15 8.87
CA THR A 127 -5.98 56.99 9.15
C THR A 127 -6.64 55.95 10.07
N LEU A 128 -7.35 56.37 11.12
CA LEU A 128 -7.99 55.46 12.08
C LEU A 128 -9.02 54.56 11.41
N GLU A 129 -9.88 55.12 10.55
CA GLU A 129 -10.90 54.36 9.81
C GLU A 129 -10.28 53.28 8.90
N LYS A 130 -9.09 53.52 8.33
CA LYS A 130 -8.37 52.56 7.49
C LYS A 130 -7.74 51.43 8.33
N GLU A 131 -7.11 51.77 9.45
CA GLU A 131 -6.53 50.78 10.38
C GLU A 131 -7.62 49.94 11.08
N GLU A 132 -8.76 50.54 11.43
CA GLU A 132 -9.91 49.81 12.00
C GLU A 132 -10.54 48.85 10.97
N ALA A 133 -10.67 49.26 9.70
CA ALA A 133 -11.13 48.39 8.62
C ALA A 133 -10.16 47.21 8.38
N LEU A 134 -8.85 47.48 8.29
CA LEU A 134 -7.82 46.44 8.12
C LEU A 134 -7.83 45.46 9.32
N LYS A 135 -7.96 45.98 10.54
CA LYS A 135 -8.05 45.18 11.76
C LYS A 135 -9.30 44.30 11.80
N ALA A 136 -10.44 44.79 11.29
CA ALA A 136 -11.66 44.01 11.16
C ALA A 136 -11.50 42.85 10.15
N GLU A 137 -10.95 43.13 8.96
CA GLU A 137 -10.67 42.10 7.94
C GLU A 137 -9.70 41.03 8.46
N LEU A 138 -8.63 41.42 9.17
CA LEU A 138 -7.68 40.50 9.77
C LEU A 138 -8.32 39.66 10.89
N ALA A 139 -9.21 40.24 11.69
CA ALA A 139 -9.94 39.52 12.74
C ALA A 139 -10.94 38.50 12.14
N GLU A 140 -11.65 38.84 11.08
CA GLU A 140 -12.56 37.92 10.37
C GLU A 140 -11.78 36.75 9.74
N ASN A 141 -10.67 37.03 9.06
CA ASN A 141 -9.79 36.00 8.51
C ASN A 141 -9.21 35.08 9.60
N ALA A 142 -8.83 35.62 10.76
CA ALA A 142 -8.34 34.83 11.90
C ALA A 142 -9.43 33.94 12.49
N GLU A 143 -10.67 34.43 12.65
CA GLU A 143 -11.81 33.62 13.11
C GLU A 143 -12.22 32.55 12.08
N ARG A 144 -12.13 32.83 10.78
CA ARG A 144 -12.36 31.81 9.75
C ARG A 144 -11.31 30.69 9.85
N LEU A 145 -10.03 31.02 9.92
CA LEU A 145 -8.93 30.05 10.07
C LEU A 145 -9.05 29.23 11.36
N LYS A 146 -9.49 29.83 12.48
CA LYS A 146 -9.78 29.09 13.72
C LYS A 146 -10.90 28.06 13.54
N ARG A 147 -11.99 28.41 12.85
CA ARG A 147 -13.10 27.48 12.57
C ARG A 147 -12.65 26.35 11.65
N GLU A 148 -11.99 26.67 10.54
CA GLU A 148 -11.39 25.67 9.63
C GLU A 148 -10.45 24.71 10.40
N THR A 149 -9.65 25.23 11.34
CA THR A 149 -8.77 24.41 12.20
C THR A 149 -9.56 23.54 13.18
N ALA A 150 -10.62 24.07 13.81
CA ALA A 150 -11.47 23.33 14.74
C ALA A 150 -12.28 22.22 14.04
N ASP A 151 -12.81 22.49 12.85
CA ASP A 151 -13.55 21.51 12.05
C ASP A 151 -12.63 20.37 11.57
N LEU A 152 -11.38 20.69 11.18
CA LEU A 152 -10.37 19.69 10.85
C LEU A 152 -9.93 18.85 12.07
N LEU A 153 -9.81 19.46 13.26
CA LEU A 153 -9.53 18.73 14.50
C LEU A 153 -10.70 17.80 14.88
N ALA A 154 -11.94 18.25 14.77
CA ALA A 154 -13.13 17.42 15.02
C ALA A 154 -13.23 16.24 14.04
N GLN A 155 -12.88 16.45 12.76
CA GLN A 155 -12.78 15.36 11.77
C GLN A 155 -11.65 14.38 12.11
N LEU A 156 -10.52 14.85 12.63
CA LEU A 156 -9.39 14.01 13.06
C LEU A 156 -9.73 13.19 14.31
N GLU A 157 -10.49 13.75 15.26
CA GLU A 157 -10.98 13.01 16.43
C GLU A 157 -12.07 11.99 16.07
N ALA A 158 -12.99 12.34 15.18
CA ALA A 158 -14.01 11.41 14.66
C ALA A 158 -13.39 10.23 13.90
N THR A 159 -12.44 10.51 13.00
CA THR A 159 -11.73 9.45 12.25
C THR A 159 -10.84 8.58 13.15
N ARG A 160 -10.26 9.16 14.20
CA ARG A 160 -9.57 8.39 15.25
C ARG A 160 -10.52 7.46 16.01
N GLY A 161 -11.73 7.92 16.33
CA GLY A 161 -12.78 7.08 16.95
C GLY A 161 -13.16 5.89 16.06
N THR A 162 -13.41 6.12 14.77
CA THR A 162 -13.71 5.03 13.83
C THR A 162 -12.52 4.08 13.63
N ASN A 163 -11.27 4.56 13.73
CA ASN A 163 -10.11 3.69 13.69
C ASN A 163 -10.05 2.78 14.92
N THR A 164 -10.34 3.27 16.13
CA THR A 164 -10.41 2.40 17.33
C THR A 164 -11.53 1.35 17.23
N GLU A 165 -12.69 1.70 16.67
CA GLU A 165 -13.76 0.72 16.39
C GLU A 165 -13.32 -0.35 15.36
N ILE A 166 -12.53 0.05 14.36
CA ILE A 166 -11.96 -0.86 13.36
C ILE A 166 -10.89 -1.75 13.99
N GLU A 167 -10.03 -1.23 14.87
CA GLU A 167 -9.00 -1.99 15.59
C GLU A 167 -9.62 -3.02 16.54
N GLU A 168 -10.63 -2.65 17.33
CA GLU A 168 -11.39 -3.58 18.18
C GLU A 168 -12.08 -4.68 17.35
N ARG A 169 -12.70 -4.30 16.21
CA ARG A 169 -13.36 -5.24 15.31
C ARG A 169 -12.36 -6.17 14.59
N MET A 170 -11.18 -5.68 14.25
CA MET A 170 -10.07 -6.47 13.70
C MET A 170 -9.56 -7.48 14.73
N ALA A 171 -9.37 -7.06 15.99
CA ALA A 171 -8.99 -7.94 17.09
C ALA A 171 -10.03 -9.06 17.31
N LEU A 172 -11.32 -8.70 17.38
CA LEU A 172 -12.41 -9.66 17.52
C LEU A 172 -12.50 -10.63 16.33
N MET A 173 -12.31 -10.16 15.09
CA MET A 173 -12.26 -11.04 13.92
C MET A 173 -11.05 -11.97 13.94
N ASN A 174 -9.90 -11.53 14.45
CA ASN A 174 -8.70 -12.36 14.55
C ASN A 174 -8.81 -13.42 15.68
N GLU A 175 -9.48 -13.09 16.79
CA GLU A 175 -9.85 -14.05 17.83
C GLU A 175 -10.87 -15.09 17.32
N GLN A 176 -11.90 -14.65 16.57
CA GLN A 176 -12.83 -15.56 15.90
C GLN A 176 -12.14 -16.44 14.86
N LYS A 177 -11.20 -15.87 14.08
CA LYS A 177 -10.39 -16.61 13.09
C LYS A 177 -9.56 -17.70 13.77
N THR A 178 -8.77 -17.36 14.79
CA THR A 178 -7.93 -18.35 15.49
C THR A 178 -8.77 -19.42 16.20
N ALA A 179 -9.95 -19.07 16.74
CA ALA A 179 -10.90 -20.04 17.27
C ALA A 179 -11.55 -20.95 16.20
N LEU A 180 -11.64 -20.50 14.94
CA LEU A 180 -12.07 -21.32 13.80
C LEU A 180 -10.93 -22.18 13.25
N GLU A 181 -9.71 -21.66 13.18
CA GLU A 181 -8.50 -22.42 12.79
C GLU A 181 -8.23 -23.57 13.77
N GLY A 182 -8.41 -23.34 15.08
CA GLY A 182 -8.36 -24.41 16.09
C GLY A 182 -9.44 -25.48 15.89
N LYS A 183 -10.69 -25.08 15.62
CA LYS A 183 -11.78 -26.02 15.30
C LYS A 183 -11.55 -26.80 14.01
N LEU A 184 -10.90 -26.18 13.02
CA LEU A 184 -10.52 -26.83 11.76
C LEU A 184 -9.42 -27.87 11.99
N ALA A 185 -8.42 -27.55 12.83
CA ALA A 185 -7.38 -28.51 13.23
C ALA A 185 -7.98 -29.70 14.00
N ASP A 186 -8.86 -29.45 14.97
CA ASP A 186 -9.61 -30.50 15.70
C ASP A 186 -10.46 -31.37 14.76
N ALA A 187 -11.10 -30.77 13.74
CA ALA A 187 -11.90 -31.49 12.77
C ALA A 187 -11.04 -32.35 11.83
N ASN A 188 -9.90 -31.83 11.37
CA ASN A 188 -8.95 -32.57 10.53
C ASN A 188 -8.32 -33.74 11.29
N ALA A 189 -7.92 -33.54 12.55
CA ALA A 189 -7.37 -34.61 13.40
C ALA A 189 -8.40 -35.73 13.67
N ARG A 190 -9.69 -35.39 13.76
CA ARG A 190 -10.78 -36.39 13.81
C ARG A 190 -10.98 -37.10 12.48
N LEU A 191 -10.87 -36.39 11.35
CA LEU A 191 -10.96 -36.99 10.03
C LEU A 191 -9.82 -37.99 9.79
N GLU A 192 -8.57 -37.64 10.10
CA GLU A 192 -7.42 -38.56 10.03
C GLU A 192 -7.62 -39.80 10.93
N ALA A 193 -8.19 -39.63 12.13
CA ALA A 193 -8.50 -40.73 13.04
C ALA A 193 -9.59 -41.66 12.48
N GLU A 194 -10.67 -41.11 11.91
CA GLU A 194 -11.75 -41.89 11.28
C GLU A 194 -11.32 -42.53 9.96
N GLU A 195 -10.46 -41.88 9.16
CA GLU A 195 -9.86 -42.49 7.96
C GLU A 195 -8.94 -43.67 8.33
N SER A 196 -8.12 -43.52 9.38
CA SER A 196 -7.32 -44.61 9.94
C SER A 196 -8.19 -45.77 10.45
N ALA A 197 -9.26 -45.46 11.19
CA ALA A 197 -10.24 -46.45 11.66
C ALA A 197 -10.96 -47.15 10.49
N ALA A 198 -11.34 -46.41 9.44
CA ALA A 198 -11.97 -46.94 8.25
C ALA A 198 -11.03 -47.87 7.45
N VAL A 199 -9.73 -47.53 7.35
CA VAL A 199 -8.71 -48.39 6.73
C VAL A 199 -8.52 -49.69 7.53
N GLN A 200 -8.53 -49.61 8.87
CA GLN A 200 -8.45 -50.79 9.73
C GLN A 200 -9.72 -51.66 9.63
N LEU A 201 -10.92 -51.06 9.66
CA LEU A 201 -12.20 -51.75 9.42
C LEU A 201 -12.26 -52.40 8.02
N GLN A 202 -11.74 -51.74 6.98
CA GLN A 202 -11.67 -52.28 5.62
C GLN A 202 -10.75 -53.51 5.55
N LYS A 203 -9.70 -53.56 6.39
CA LYS A 203 -8.78 -54.70 6.52
C LYS A 203 -9.40 -55.85 7.31
N GLU A 204 -10.03 -55.56 8.44
CA GLU A 204 -10.75 -56.56 9.26
C GLU A 204 -11.93 -57.17 8.48
N LYS A 205 -12.70 -56.33 7.76
CA LYS A 205 -13.75 -56.78 6.85
C LYS A 205 -13.24 -57.79 5.82
N LYS A 206 -12.12 -57.49 5.14
CA LYS A 206 -11.52 -58.42 4.16
C LYS A 206 -11.11 -59.75 4.78
N GLN A 207 -10.65 -59.74 6.03
CA GLN A 207 -10.30 -60.96 6.76
C GLN A 207 -11.57 -61.78 7.09
N VAL A 208 -12.62 -61.14 7.62
CA VAL A 208 -13.91 -61.79 7.90
C VAL A 208 -14.59 -62.29 6.61
N GLU A 209 -14.49 -61.56 5.50
CA GLU A 209 -14.98 -62.00 4.18
C GLU A 209 -14.23 -63.25 3.67
N ALA A 210 -12.92 -63.35 3.90
CA ALA A 210 -12.13 -64.55 3.58
C ALA A 210 -12.51 -65.73 4.49
N GLU A 211 -12.64 -65.53 5.81
CA GLU A 211 -13.08 -66.55 6.76
C GLU A 211 -14.51 -67.04 6.44
N CYS A 212 -15.41 -66.14 6.01
CA CYS A 212 -16.74 -66.51 5.54
C CYS A 212 -16.74 -67.28 4.21
N ALA A 213 -15.77 -67.03 3.33
CA ALA A 213 -15.60 -67.81 2.10
C ALA A 213 -15.07 -69.23 2.40
N GLU A 214 -14.10 -69.34 3.30
CA GLU A 214 -13.56 -70.62 3.80
C GLU A 214 -14.67 -71.45 4.47
N LEU A 215 -15.46 -70.86 5.37
CA LEU A 215 -16.60 -71.51 6.01
C LEU A 215 -17.70 -71.92 5.01
N LYS A 216 -18.03 -71.08 4.02
CA LYS A 216 -19.00 -71.44 2.97
C LYS A 216 -18.53 -72.66 2.16
N LYS A 217 -17.24 -72.74 1.84
CA LYS A 217 -16.64 -73.89 1.17
C LYS A 217 -16.70 -75.15 2.05
N GLN A 218 -16.32 -75.05 3.33
CA GLN A 218 -16.43 -76.16 4.28
C GLN A 218 -17.87 -76.66 4.41
N CYS A 219 -18.87 -75.77 4.46
CA CYS A 219 -20.28 -76.16 4.44
C CYS A 219 -20.70 -76.86 3.14
N GLN A 220 -20.17 -76.46 1.97
CA GLN A 220 -20.41 -77.17 0.70
C GLN A 220 -19.76 -78.56 0.67
N ASP A 221 -18.52 -78.68 1.17
CA ASP A 221 -17.83 -79.97 1.28
C ASP A 221 -18.55 -80.93 2.25
N ILE A 222 -19.10 -80.41 3.36
CA ILE A 222 -19.93 -81.15 4.31
C ILE A 222 -21.27 -81.56 3.68
N ASP A 223 -21.96 -80.67 2.95
CA ASP A 223 -23.22 -81.00 2.28
C ASP A 223 -23.04 -82.05 1.16
N LEU A 224 -21.92 -81.99 0.42
CA LEU A 224 -21.53 -83.03 -0.54
C LEU A 224 -21.24 -84.38 0.15
N SER A 225 -20.66 -84.36 1.35
CA SER A 225 -20.43 -85.55 2.18
C SER A 225 -21.75 -86.13 2.72
N LEU A 226 -22.65 -85.27 3.18
CA LEU A 226 -23.99 -85.64 3.66
C LEU A 226 -24.81 -86.29 2.54
N ARG A 227 -24.87 -85.70 1.35
CA ARG A 227 -25.56 -86.27 0.18
C ARG A 227 -25.02 -87.63 -0.24
N LYS A 228 -23.72 -87.89 -0.09
CA LYS A 228 -23.14 -89.24 -0.29
C LYS A 228 -23.64 -90.22 0.78
N SER A 229 -23.60 -89.83 2.05
CA SER A 229 -24.11 -90.64 3.16
C SER A 229 -25.61 -90.95 3.02
N GLU A 230 -26.42 -89.99 2.56
CA GLU A 230 -27.83 -90.19 2.25
C GLU A 230 -28.05 -91.13 1.06
N ALA A 231 -27.25 -91.02 0.00
CA ALA A 231 -27.29 -91.95 -1.14
C ALA A 231 -26.90 -93.39 -0.72
N GLU A 232 -25.88 -93.55 0.13
CA GLU A 232 -25.50 -94.84 0.70
C GLU A 232 -26.59 -95.39 1.63
N LYS A 233 -27.22 -94.55 2.45
CA LYS A 233 -28.38 -94.92 3.28
C LYS A 233 -29.56 -95.38 2.43
N LEU A 234 -29.89 -94.68 1.34
CA LEU A 234 -30.96 -95.08 0.42
C LEU A 234 -30.63 -96.39 -0.30
N ALA A 235 -29.37 -96.61 -0.71
CA ALA A 235 -28.93 -97.88 -1.26
C ALA A 235 -29.04 -99.03 -0.23
N LYS A 236 -28.74 -98.77 1.06
CA LYS A 236 -28.93 -99.74 2.14
C LYS A 236 -30.40 -100.00 2.46
N GLU A 237 -31.26 -98.99 2.44
CA GLU A 237 -32.70 -99.18 2.56
C GLU A 237 -33.28 -100.00 1.40
N HIS A 238 -32.81 -99.79 0.17
CA HIS A 238 -33.20 -100.60 -0.97
C HIS A 238 -32.70 -102.05 -0.85
N GLN A 239 -31.48 -102.25 -0.33
CA GLN A 239 -30.94 -103.58 -0.03
C GLN A 239 -31.75 -104.30 1.06
N ILE A 240 -32.18 -103.58 2.11
CA ILE A 240 -33.06 -104.09 3.17
C ILE A 240 -34.44 -104.47 2.61
N ARG A 241 -35.04 -103.65 1.73
CA ARG A 241 -36.33 -103.99 1.10
C ARG A 241 -36.23 -105.26 0.23
N SER A 242 -35.15 -105.40 -0.54
CA SER A 242 -34.88 -106.64 -1.31
C SER A 242 -34.86 -107.87 -0.40
N LEU A 243 -34.14 -107.79 0.73
CA LEU A 243 -34.07 -108.87 1.71
C LEU A 243 -35.41 -109.13 2.44
N GLN A 244 -36.24 -108.10 2.63
CA GLN A 244 -37.59 -108.23 3.21
C GLN A 244 -38.57 -108.90 2.24
N ASP A 245 -38.48 -108.62 0.94
CA ASP A 245 -39.30 -109.30 -0.07
C ASP A 245 -38.78 -110.72 -0.39
N GLU A 246 -37.47 -110.98 -0.28
CA GLU A 246 -36.91 -112.33 -0.25
C GLU A 246 -37.40 -113.13 0.98
N MET A 247 -37.43 -112.53 2.17
CA MET A 247 -38.06 -113.15 3.35
C MET A 247 -39.52 -113.51 3.10
N ARG A 248 -40.32 -112.61 2.53
CA ARG A 248 -41.73 -112.88 2.18
C ARG A 248 -41.88 -114.04 1.19
N GLN A 249 -40.98 -114.15 0.21
CA GLN A 249 -40.98 -115.30 -0.72
C GLN A 249 -40.67 -116.62 0.00
N GLN A 250 -39.81 -116.61 1.03
CA GLN A 250 -39.56 -117.78 1.86
C GLN A 250 -40.73 -118.10 2.79
N ASP A 251 -41.38 -117.11 3.41
CA ASP A 251 -42.60 -117.30 4.21
C ASP A 251 -43.75 -117.87 3.35
N GLU A 252 -43.90 -117.41 2.11
CA GLU A 252 -44.84 -118.00 1.15
C GLU A 252 -44.50 -119.45 0.77
N ALA A 253 -43.22 -119.78 0.61
CA ALA A 253 -42.77 -121.14 0.34
C ALA A 253 -43.06 -122.07 1.54
N ILE A 254 -42.79 -121.61 2.76
CA ILE A 254 -43.12 -122.31 4.01
C ILE A 254 -44.65 -122.51 4.13
N SER A 255 -45.45 -121.50 3.80
CA SER A 255 -46.92 -121.57 3.81
C SER A 255 -47.47 -122.56 2.78
N LYS A 256 -46.84 -122.66 1.60
CA LYS A 256 -47.16 -123.68 0.57
C LYS A 256 -46.82 -125.09 1.07
N LEU A 257 -45.62 -125.31 1.59
CA LEU A 257 -45.19 -126.59 2.17
C LEU A 257 -46.08 -127.04 3.35
N HIS A 258 -46.54 -126.12 4.20
CA HIS A 258 -47.47 -126.44 5.29
C HIS A 258 -48.86 -126.89 4.81
N LYS A 259 -49.35 -126.36 3.69
CA LYS A 259 -50.60 -126.83 3.06
C LYS A 259 -50.42 -128.17 2.36
N GLU A 260 -49.29 -128.37 1.69
CA GLU A 260 -48.97 -129.60 0.96
C GLU A 260 -48.79 -130.79 1.92
N ARG A 261 -48.09 -130.61 3.04
CA ARG A 261 -48.02 -131.59 4.13
C ARG A 261 -49.41 -131.97 4.66
N LYS A 262 -50.29 -130.98 4.90
CA LYS A 262 -51.63 -131.28 5.46
C LYS A 262 -52.50 -132.09 4.49
N ASN A 263 -52.42 -131.82 3.19
CA ASN A 263 -53.06 -132.67 2.18
C ASN A 263 -52.52 -134.11 2.21
N GLN A 264 -51.20 -134.31 2.36
CA GLN A 264 -50.60 -135.64 2.39
C GLN A 264 -50.97 -136.47 3.63
N GLU A 265 -51.25 -135.83 4.77
CA GLU A 265 -51.77 -136.52 5.96
C GLU A 265 -53.25 -136.97 5.79
N GLU A 266 -54.06 -136.25 5.00
CA GLU A 266 -55.46 -136.62 4.73
C GLU A 266 -55.62 -137.61 3.54
N THR A 267 -54.78 -137.54 2.49
CA THR A 267 -54.87 -138.49 1.35
C THR A 267 -54.58 -139.93 1.74
N ASN A 268 -53.66 -140.17 2.69
CA ASN A 268 -53.31 -141.51 3.16
C ASN A 268 -54.47 -142.28 3.82
N LYS A 269 -55.56 -141.60 4.22
CA LYS A 269 -56.80 -142.27 4.69
C LYS A 269 -57.82 -142.58 3.60
N LYS A 270 -57.75 -141.94 2.42
CA LYS A 270 -58.62 -142.24 1.28
C LYS A 270 -58.00 -143.24 0.28
N LEU A 271 -56.68 -143.33 0.24
CA LEU A 271 -55.94 -144.28 -0.61
C LEU A 271 -56.07 -145.77 -0.20
N ASN A 272 -56.88 -146.08 0.83
CA ASN A 272 -57.05 -147.43 1.38
C ASN A 272 -58.47 -147.99 1.19
N GLU A 273 -59.35 -147.32 0.45
CA GLU A 273 -60.66 -147.86 0.04
C GLU A 273 -60.76 -147.97 -1.50
N ASP A 274 -60.42 -146.91 -2.25
CA ASP A 274 -60.47 -146.94 -3.73
C ASP A 274 -59.13 -147.33 -4.41
N LEU A 275 -58.34 -148.19 -3.75
CA LEU A 275 -57.40 -149.07 -4.46
C LEU A 275 -58.18 -150.25 -5.10
N GLN A 276 -59.20 -149.94 -5.89
CA GLN A 276 -59.80 -150.91 -6.81
C GLN A 276 -60.09 -150.27 -8.17
N ALA A 277 -58.99 -149.88 -8.82
CA ALA A 277 -58.83 -149.82 -10.27
C ALA A 277 -59.80 -148.90 -11.05
N ALA A 278 -59.27 -147.71 -11.36
CA ALA A 278 -59.10 -147.30 -12.75
C ALA A 278 -60.38 -147.22 -13.63
N GLU A 279 -61.31 -146.34 -13.26
CA GLU A 279 -61.90 -145.49 -14.29
C GLU A 279 -60.82 -144.50 -14.75
N ASP A 280 -60.06 -144.95 -15.74
CA ASP A 280 -58.71 -144.49 -16.08
C ASP A 280 -58.63 -143.06 -16.65
N GLN A 281 -57.47 -142.43 -16.42
CA GLN A 281 -56.81 -141.41 -17.26
C GLN A 281 -57.66 -140.24 -17.80
N ASN A 282 -57.42 -138.98 -17.41
CA ASN A 282 -56.11 -138.31 -17.26
C ASN A 282 -55.09 -138.63 -18.37
N MET A 283 -55.28 -138.04 -19.55
CA MET A 283 -54.19 -137.28 -20.19
C MET A 283 -54.74 -135.90 -20.58
N ALA A 284 -54.24 -134.78 -20.04
CA ALA A 284 -52.87 -134.27 -20.01
C ALA A 284 -52.43 -133.57 -21.32
N SER A 285 -52.58 -132.25 -21.30
CA SER A 285 -51.46 -131.31 -21.49
C SER A 285 -50.51 -131.52 -22.68
N ASN A 286 -50.70 -130.70 -23.71
CA ASN A 286 -49.61 -130.00 -24.39
C ASN A 286 -50.18 -128.68 -24.95
N LYS A 287 -49.55 -127.52 -24.91
CA LYS A 287 -48.37 -126.95 -24.22
C LYS A 287 -48.22 -125.55 -24.84
N LEU A 288 -47.74 -124.57 -24.07
CA LEU A 288 -46.77 -123.58 -24.55
C LEU A 288 -47.07 -122.84 -25.88
N LYS A 289 -48.13 -122.02 -25.94
CA LYS A 289 -48.27 -120.98 -26.99
C LYS A 289 -49.14 -119.80 -26.51
N ALA A 290 -48.63 -118.61 -26.23
CA ALA A 290 -47.25 -118.15 -25.94
C ALA A 290 -47.39 -116.95 -24.97
N LYS A 291 -46.52 -116.74 -23.97
CA LYS A 291 -45.15 -116.21 -24.09
C LYS A 291 -44.97 -114.93 -24.94
N LEU A 292 -46.04 -114.19 -25.26
CA LEU A 292 -46.00 -112.96 -26.08
C LEU A 292 -47.02 -111.85 -25.70
N MET A 293 -47.33 -111.66 -24.41
CA MET A 293 -47.94 -110.41 -23.90
C MET A 293 -47.27 -109.89 -22.62
N GLN A 294 -45.95 -110.02 -22.53
CA GLN A 294 -45.12 -109.44 -21.46
C GLN A 294 -44.78 -107.95 -21.75
N THR A 295 -45.74 -107.19 -22.30
CA THR A 295 -45.51 -105.83 -22.82
C THR A 295 -46.80 -104.98 -22.76
N LEU A 296 -47.49 -104.98 -21.61
CA LEU A 296 -48.65 -104.09 -21.38
C LEU A 296 -48.72 -103.53 -19.95
N GLU A 297 -48.06 -104.15 -18.96
CA GLU A 297 -47.98 -103.63 -17.58
C GLU A 297 -47.08 -102.39 -17.41
N GLU A 298 -46.29 -102.00 -18.41
CA GLU A 298 -45.30 -100.91 -18.29
C GLU A 298 -45.73 -99.58 -18.96
N SER A 299 -46.69 -99.60 -19.89
CA SER A 299 -47.07 -98.44 -20.70
C SER A 299 -48.14 -97.54 -20.09
N GLU A 300 -49.02 -98.08 -19.23
CA GLU A 300 -50.20 -97.34 -18.74
C GLU A 300 -49.93 -96.60 -17.41
N ALA A 301 -49.08 -97.14 -16.54
CA ALA A 301 -48.75 -96.54 -15.24
C ALA A 301 -47.71 -95.40 -15.31
N THR A 302 -46.95 -95.32 -16.41
CA THR A 302 -45.91 -94.30 -16.65
C THR A 302 -46.49 -93.01 -17.23
N LEU A 303 -47.48 -93.13 -18.14
CA LEU A 303 -48.07 -92.00 -18.88
C LEU A 303 -48.86 -91.01 -18.00
N GLU A 304 -49.53 -91.47 -16.94
CA GLU A 304 -50.29 -90.58 -16.02
C GLU A 304 -49.39 -89.77 -15.08
N ARG A 305 -48.21 -90.29 -14.71
CA ARG A 305 -47.24 -89.53 -13.90
C ARG A 305 -46.51 -88.47 -14.72
N GLU A 306 -46.17 -88.76 -15.99
CA GLU A 306 -45.48 -87.78 -16.83
C GLU A 306 -46.34 -86.54 -17.11
N LYS A 307 -47.65 -86.70 -17.34
CA LYS A 307 -48.57 -85.56 -17.57
C LYS A 307 -48.61 -84.54 -16.42
N ARG A 308 -48.48 -84.99 -15.17
CA ARG A 308 -48.42 -84.08 -14.00
C ARG A 308 -47.06 -83.38 -13.92
N ASN A 309 -45.97 -84.15 -13.97
CA ASN A 309 -44.62 -83.59 -13.92
C ASN A 309 -44.35 -82.60 -15.06
N ARG A 310 -44.93 -82.82 -16.25
CA ARG A 310 -44.82 -81.91 -17.40
C ARG A 310 -45.58 -80.59 -17.18
N ALA A 311 -46.77 -80.64 -16.58
CA ALA A 311 -47.55 -79.44 -16.27
C ALA A 311 -46.88 -78.57 -15.19
N ASP A 312 -46.25 -79.18 -14.19
CA ASP A 312 -45.51 -78.45 -13.16
C ASP A 312 -44.12 -78.02 -13.65
N MET A 313 -43.47 -78.77 -14.55
CA MET A 313 -42.28 -78.30 -15.28
C MET A 313 -42.57 -77.11 -16.20
N ASP A 314 -43.67 -77.10 -16.96
CA ASP A 314 -44.02 -75.95 -17.80
C ASP A 314 -44.40 -74.71 -16.97
N LYS A 315 -44.97 -74.87 -15.77
CA LYS A 315 -45.13 -73.76 -14.81
C LYS A 315 -43.80 -73.29 -14.24
N ALA A 316 -42.94 -74.21 -13.76
CA ALA A 316 -41.63 -73.87 -13.20
C ALA A 316 -40.73 -73.21 -14.25
N LYS A 317 -40.79 -73.69 -15.50
CA LYS A 317 -40.10 -73.14 -16.66
C LYS A 317 -40.62 -71.74 -17.00
N ARG A 318 -41.93 -71.53 -17.13
CA ARG A 318 -42.49 -70.18 -17.37
C ARG A 318 -42.18 -69.21 -16.23
N LYS A 319 -42.10 -69.70 -14.99
CA LYS A 319 -41.66 -68.88 -13.86
C LYS A 319 -40.18 -68.53 -13.99
N ALA A 320 -39.31 -69.52 -14.21
CA ALA A 320 -37.87 -69.29 -14.40
C ALA A 320 -37.54 -68.43 -15.65
N GLU A 321 -38.32 -68.53 -16.73
CA GLU A 321 -38.20 -67.67 -17.93
C GLU A 321 -38.69 -66.25 -17.63
N GLY A 322 -39.70 -66.08 -16.77
CA GLY A 322 -40.13 -64.78 -16.25
C GLY A 322 -39.11 -64.16 -15.30
N ASP A 323 -38.64 -64.91 -14.32
CA ASP A 323 -37.62 -64.52 -13.34
C ASP A 323 -36.28 -64.20 -14.05
N LEU A 324 -35.89 -64.96 -15.08
CA LEU A 324 -34.73 -64.68 -15.94
C LEU A 324 -34.93 -63.41 -16.78
N LYS A 325 -36.13 -63.17 -17.30
CA LYS A 325 -36.43 -61.95 -18.07
C LYS A 325 -36.43 -60.70 -17.17
N ILE A 326 -36.97 -60.82 -15.95
CA ILE A 326 -36.88 -59.76 -14.93
C ILE A 326 -35.41 -59.52 -14.59
N ALA A 327 -34.60 -60.55 -14.34
CA ALA A 327 -33.17 -60.40 -14.07
C ALA A 327 -32.39 -59.80 -15.26
N GLN A 328 -32.84 -60.02 -16.51
CA GLN A 328 -32.27 -59.37 -17.70
C GLN A 328 -32.68 -57.90 -17.80
N GLU A 329 -33.94 -57.56 -17.50
CA GLU A 329 -34.44 -56.18 -17.48
C GLU A 329 -33.80 -55.39 -16.32
N GLU A 330 -33.67 -55.96 -15.12
CA GLU A 330 -32.89 -55.42 -14.00
C GLU A 330 -31.40 -55.25 -14.36
N MET A 331 -30.81 -56.17 -15.12
CA MET A 331 -29.41 -56.06 -15.55
C MET A 331 -29.22 -54.96 -16.61
N GLU A 332 -30.17 -54.75 -17.52
CA GLU A 332 -30.16 -53.62 -18.45
C GLU A 332 -30.41 -52.27 -17.75
N GLU A 333 -31.31 -52.22 -16.75
CA GLU A 333 -31.51 -51.03 -15.92
C GLU A 333 -30.27 -50.71 -15.07
N LEU A 334 -29.64 -51.71 -14.44
CA LEU A 334 -28.36 -51.55 -13.74
C LEU A 334 -27.23 -51.13 -14.67
N SER A 335 -27.22 -51.61 -15.93
CA SER A 335 -26.25 -51.18 -16.95
C SER A 335 -26.45 -49.72 -17.37
N LYS A 336 -27.71 -49.28 -17.54
CA LYS A 336 -28.04 -47.86 -17.75
C LYS A 336 -27.69 -46.99 -16.56
N ALA A 337 -28.14 -47.36 -15.35
CA ALA A 337 -27.83 -46.64 -14.13
C ALA A 337 -26.32 -46.53 -13.89
N LYS A 338 -25.55 -47.58 -14.18
CA LYS A 338 -24.08 -47.53 -14.18
C LYS A 338 -23.56 -46.51 -15.21
N SER A 339 -24.03 -46.54 -16.45
CA SER A 339 -23.61 -45.59 -17.50
C SER A 339 -23.94 -44.14 -17.12
N ASP A 340 -25.12 -43.89 -16.56
CA ASP A 340 -25.54 -42.55 -16.12
C ASP A 340 -24.71 -42.08 -14.90
N VAL A 341 -24.34 -42.99 -13.99
CA VAL A 341 -23.40 -42.71 -12.89
C VAL A 341 -21.98 -42.47 -13.40
N GLU A 342 -21.46 -43.23 -14.38
CA GLU A 342 -20.14 -43.01 -14.97
C GLU A 342 -20.08 -41.67 -15.75
N ASN A 343 -21.15 -41.30 -16.44
CA ASN A 343 -21.28 -39.99 -17.09
C ASN A 343 -21.46 -38.85 -16.08
N GLY A 344 -22.18 -39.07 -14.99
CA GLY A 344 -22.30 -38.14 -13.86
C GLY A 344 -20.97 -37.92 -13.14
N LEU A 345 -20.22 -39.00 -12.91
CA LEU A 345 -18.88 -38.98 -12.32
C LEU A 345 -17.92 -38.17 -13.20
N ARG A 346 -17.86 -38.43 -14.51
CA ARG A 346 -17.03 -37.65 -15.45
C ARG A 346 -17.36 -36.16 -15.45
N ARG A 347 -18.64 -35.78 -15.36
CA ARG A 347 -19.03 -34.38 -15.19
C ARG A 347 -18.50 -33.82 -13.87
N LYS A 348 -18.64 -34.55 -12.76
CA LYS A 348 -18.12 -34.14 -11.45
C LYS A 348 -16.59 -34.10 -11.38
N GLU A 349 -15.88 -34.95 -12.10
CA GLU A 349 -14.42 -34.89 -12.29
C GLU A 349 -14.02 -33.61 -13.03
N THR A 350 -14.71 -33.26 -14.12
CA THR A 350 -14.45 -31.98 -14.83
C THR A 350 -14.83 -30.74 -14.00
N GLU A 351 -15.90 -30.80 -13.21
CA GLU A 351 -16.25 -29.74 -12.26
C GLU A 351 -15.20 -29.60 -11.15
N LEU A 352 -14.73 -30.72 -10.56
CA LEU A 352 -13.65 -30.74 -9.58
C LEU A 352 -12.35 -30.16 -10.14
N HIS A 353 -11.95 -30.53 -11.36
CA HIS A 353 -10.75 -29.99 -11.98
C HIS A 353 -10.85 -28.48 -12.21
N ASN A 354 -11.99 -28.00 -12.73
CA ASN A 354 -12.25 -26.57 -12.91
C ASN A 354 -12.31 -25.81 -11.57
N MET A 355 -12.79 -26.42 -10.49
CA MET A 355 -12.79 -25.83 -9.15
C MET A 355 -11.41 -25.88 -8.49
N SER A 356 -10.57 -26.88 -8.81
CA SER A 356 -9.16 -26.94 -8.38
C SER A 356 -8.33 -25.83 -9.02
N MET A 357 -8.48 -25.59 -10.34
CA MET A 357 -7.82 -24.46 -11.00
C MET A 357 -8.24 -23.12 -10.40
N LYS A 358 -9.54 -22.93 -10.11
CA LYS A 358 -10.01 -21.73 -9.39
C LYS A 358 -9.44 -21.62 -7.97
N LEU A 359 -9.29 -22.74 -7.27
CA LEU A 359 -8.68 -22.77 -5.94
C LEU A 359 -7.19 -22.38 -6.00
N GLU A 360 -6.46 -22.81 -7.03
CA GLU A 360 -5.07 -22.40 -7.29
C GLU A 360 -4.97 -20.90 -7.64
N ASP A 361 -5.86 -20.37 -8.49
CA ASP A 361 -5.94 -18.94 -8.81
C ASP A 361 -6.27 -18.09 -7.56
N GLU A 362 -7.24 -18.51 -6.74
CA GLU A 362 -7.59 -17.84 -5.48
C GLU A 362 -6.47 -17.97 -4.43
N GLN A 363 -5.78 -19.10 -4.34
CA GLN A 363 -4.58 -19.23 -3.48
C GLN A 363 -3.45 -18.29 -3.94
N ALA A 364 -3.25 -18.13 -5.25
CA ALA A 364 -2.29 -17.17 -5.79
C ALA A 364 -2.73 -15.70 -5.54
N ALA A 365 -4.03 -15.41 -5.51
CA ALA A 365 -4.57 -14.12 -5.10
C ALA A 365 -4.36 -13.88 -3.59
N VAL A 366 -4.68 -14.84 -2.73
CA VAL A 366 -4.46 -14.79 -1.29
C VAL A 366 -2.97 -14.61 -0.96
N ALA A 367 -2.07 -15.31 -1.64
CA ALA A 367 -0.62 -15.14 -1.43
C ALA A 367 -0.11 -13.74 -1.83
N LYS A 368 -0.70 -13.10 -2.86
CA LYS A 368 -0.42 -11.69 -3.18
C LYS A 368 -0.99 -10.76 -2.12
N LEU A 369 -2.22 -10.98 -1.67
CA LEU A 369 -2.88 -10.15 -0.65
C LEU A 369 -2.16 -10.23 0.70
N GLN A 370 -1.74 -11.42 1.14
CA GLN A 370 -0.91 -11.59 2.35
C GLN A 370 0.41 -10.83 2.26
N LYS A 371 1.03 -10.79 1.07
CA LYS A 371 2.27 -10.02 0.85
C LYS A 371 2.04 -8.51 0.81
N ALA A 372 0.88 -8.05 0.34
CA ALA A 372 0.47 -6.66 0.45
C ALA A 372 0.20 -6.28 1.92
N ILE A 373 -0.56 -7.12 2.65
CA ILE A 373 -0.83 -6.96 4.08
C ILE A 373 0.49 -6.82 4.87
N GLN A 374 1.49 -7.68 4.66
CA GLN A 374 2.80 -7.55 5.32
C GLN A 374 3.55 -6.24 4.98
N GLN A 375 3.35 -5.70 3.77
CA GLN A 375 3.93 -4.41 3.39
C GLN A 375 3.18 -3.23 4.02
N ASP A 376 1.86 -3.34 4.18
CA ASP A 376 1.03 -2.31 4.81
C ASP A 376 1.11 -2.37 6.35
N GLU A 377 1.28 -3.54 6.95
CA GLU A 377 1.64 -3.73 8.37
C GLU A 377 2.99 -3.06 8.68
N ALA A 378 3.98 -3.20 7.79
CA ALA A 378 5.27 -2.50 7.93
C ALA A 378 5.11 -0.97 7.85
N LYS A 379 4.33 -0.45 6.89
CA LYS A 379 4.02 1.00 6.81
C LYS A 379 3.26 1.48 8.04
N MET A 380 2.26 0.72 8.50
CA MET A 380 1.47 1.02 9.71
C MET A 380 2.34 1.03 10.96
N LYS A 381 3.40 0.21 11.03
CA LYS A 381 4.39 0.29 12.08
C LYS A 381 5.23 1.56 11.98
N ASP A 382 5.85 1.83 10.83
CA ASP A 382 6.67 3.04 10.62
C ASP A 382 5.88 4.33 10.87
N LEU A 383 4.59 4.36 10.53
CA LEU A 383 3.66 5.47 10.82
C LEU A 383 3.26 5.54 12.29
N ASN A 384 3.11 4.42 13.00
CA ASN A 384 2.86 4.42 14.45
C ASN A 384 4.10 4.88 15.24
N ASP A 385 5.30 4.48 14.82
CA ASP A 385 6.56 4.92 15.42
C ASP A 385 6.72 6.45 15.22
N GLN A 386 6.45 6.99 14.02
CA GLN A 386 6.38 8.45 13.77
C GLN A 386 5.29 9.16 14.59
N LEU A 387 4.11 8.56 14.72
CA LEU A 387 3.02 9.10 15.53
C LEU A 387 3.32 9.07 17.04
N ALA A 388 4.20 8.16 17.50
CA ALA A 388 4.70 8.15 18.87
C ALA A 388 5.68 9.30 19.11
N ASP A 389 6.65 9.52 18.21
CA ASP A 389 7.57 10.66 18.26
C ASP A 389 6.81 12.00 18.27
N GLU A 390 5.79 12.15 17.42
CA GLU A 390 5.00 13.40 17.35
C GLU A 390 4.08 13.58 18.58
N LYS A 391 3.55 12.49 19.16
CA LYS A 391 2.86 12.55 20.47
C LYS A 391 3.80 13.01 21.59
N GLU A 392 5.05 12.54 21.62
CA GLU A 392 6.01 12.98 22.64
C GLU A 392 6.42 14.44 22.43
N ALA A 393 6.71 14.84 21.18
CA ALA A 393 7.00 16.24 20.84
C ALA A 393 5.83 17.17 21.21
N ARG A 394 4.59 16.77 20.93
CA ARG A 394 3.39 17.51 21.34
C ARG A 394 3.23 17.57 22.85
N GLN A 395 3.49 16.48 23.59
CA GLN A 395 3.44 16.51 25.06
C GLN A 395 4.50 17.46 25.66
N ARG A 396 5.69 17.59 25.04
CA ARG A 396 6.68 18.61 25.43
C ARG A 396 6.18 20.04 25.16
N ALA A 397 5.54 20.27 24.00
CA ALA A 397 4.98 21.58 23.65
C ALA A 397 3.79 22.00 24.54
N ASP A 398 2.90 21.06 24.87
CA ASP A 398 1.74 21.33 25.72
C ASP A 398 2.14 21.55 27.19
N ARG A 399 3.26 20.95 27.67
CA ARG A 399 3.87 21.33 28.97
C ARG A 399 4.42 22.76 28.97
N ALA A 400 5.19 23.13 27.96
CA ALA A 400 5.72 24.49 27.84
C ALA A 400 4.61 25.55 27.74
N ARG A 401 3.46 25.21 27.11
CA ARG A 401 2.26 26.04 27.13
C ARG A 401 1.59 26.13 28.49
N ALA A 402 1.50 25.03 29.24
CA ALA A 402 0.95 25.04 30.60
C ALA A 402 1.81 25.87 31.56
N GLU A 403 3.13 25.81 31.41
CA GLU A 403 4.10 26.64 32.14
C GLU A 403 3.92 28.14 31.80
N GLN A 404 3.83 28.49 30.51
CA GLN A 404 3.57 29.88 30.09
C GLN A 404 2.17 30.40 30.46
N GLN A 405 1.15 29.53 30.48
CA GLN A 405 -0.19 29.90 30.95
C GLN A 405 -0.19 30.16 32.46
N ALA A 406 0.52 29.34 33.25
CA ALA A 406 0.68 29.58 34.69
C ALA A 406 1.42 30.92 34.96
N GLU A 407 2.48 31.24 34.21
CA GLU A 407 3.15 32.55 34.29
C GLU A 407 2.21 33.72 33.93
N TYR A 408 1.32 33.53 32.95
CA TYR A 408 0.31 34.52 32.55
C TYR A 408 -0.79 34.68 33.61
N ASP A 409 -1.24 33.59 34.23
CA ASP A 409 -2.28 33.59 35.26
C ASP A 409 -1.75 34.22 36.57
N ASP A 410 -0.51 33.90 36.99
CA ASP A 410 0.19 34.56 38.11
C ASP A 410 0.34 36.09 37.89
N LEU A 411 0.64 36.52 36.66
CA LEU A 411 0.70 37.93 36.29
C LEU A 411 -0.69 38.59 36.25
N THR A 412 -1.74 37.82 35.95
CA THR A 412 -3.12 38.30 35.93
C THR A 412 -3.66 38.47 37.36
N ASP A 413 -3.42 37.53 38.26
CA ASP A 413 -3.82 37.62 39.67
C ASP A 413 -3.10 38.79 40.39
N GLN A 414 -1.82 39.04 40.09
CA GLN A 414 -1.11 40.24 40.58
C GLN A 414 -1.76 41.56 40.12
N LEU A 415 -2.38 41.56 38.93
CA LEU A 415 -3.06 42.73 38.36
C LEU A 415 -4.48 42.89 38.96
N ASP A 416 -5.17 41.77 39.19
CA ASP A 416 -6.49 41.76 39.83
C ASP A 416 -6.41 42.09 41.33
N GLU A 417 -5.32 41.76 42.02
CA GLU A 417 -5.08 42.15 43.41
C GLU A 417 -4.85 43.68 43.55
N GLN A 418 -4.17 44.31 42.59
CA GLN A 418 -4.09 45.78 42.48
C GLN A 418 -5.46 46.41 42.21
N ALA A 419 -6.30 45.78 41.37
CA ALA A 419 -7.66 46.24 41.12
C ALA A 419 -8.55 46.14 42.38
N ARG A 420 -8.44 45.05 43.15
CA ARG A 420 -9.17 44.83 44.41
C ARG A 420 -8.77 45.84 45.50
N ALA A 421 -7.48 46.16 45.61
CA ALA A 421 -6.99 47.22 46.50
C ALA A 421 -7.63 48.59 46.18
N THR A 422 -7.84 48.88 44.89
CA THR A 422 -8.49 50.11 44.43
C THR A 422 -10.01 50.09 44.69
N ALA A 423 -10.68 48.96 44.45
CA ALA A 423 -12.14 48.82 44.65
C ALA A 423 -12.56 48.92 46.12
N ALA A 424 -11.77 48.36 47.05
CA ALA A 424 -12.04 48.40 48.48
C ALA A 424 -12.13 49.85 49.03
N GLN A 425 -11.42 50.79 48.42
CA GLN A 425 -11.43 52.20 48.80
C GLN A 425 -12.74 52.93 48.42
N ILE A 426 -13.55 52.37 47.50
CA ILE A 426 -14.80 52.95 46.99
C ILE A 426 -16.03 52.38 47.73
N GLU A 427 -16.02 51.09 48.07
CA GLU A 427 -17.10 50.43 48.83
C GLU A 427 -17.36 51.06 50.21
N LEU A 428 -16.30 51.51 50.90
CA LEU A 428 -16.36 52.07 52.25
C LEU A 428 -17.25 53.33 52.34
N GLY A 429 -17.42 54.06 51.23
CA GLY A 429 -18.30 55.22 51.15
C GLY A 429 -19.80 54.88 51.13
N LYS A 430 -20.19 53.75 50.49
CA LYS A 430 -21.61 53.44 50.20
C LYS A 430 -22.36 52.79 51.37
N LYS A 431 -21.66 52.12 52.30
CA LYS A 431 -22.31 51.38 53.40
C LYS A 431 -22.93 52.27 54.48
N LYS A 432 -22.62 53.56 54.54
CA LYS A 432 -23.18 54.48 55.56
C LYS A 432 -24.61 54.96 55.30
N ASP A 433 -25.09 54.93 54.05
CA ASP A 433 -26.39 55.52 53.71
C ASP A 433 -27.57 54.55 53.82
N MET A 434 -27.32 53.23 53.82
CA MET A 434 -28.39 52.22 53.76
C MET A 434 -29.01 51.83 55.11
N GLU A 435 -28.28 51.96 56.23
CA GLU A 435 -28.77 51.50 57.54
C GLU A 435 -29.95 52.33 58.08
N VAL A 436 -30.06 53.59 57.65
CA VAL A 436 -31.14 54.53 58.04
C VAL A 436 -32.52 54.08 57.55
N ALA A 437 -32.59 53.28 56.48
CA ALA A 437 -33.85 52.97 55.79
C ALA A 437 -34.63 51.76 56.36
N LYS A 438 -33.99 50.85 57.09
CA LYS A 438 -34.58 49.53 57.42
C LYS A 438 -35.51 49.54 58.63
N LEU A 439 -35.24 50.36 59.65
CA LEU A 439 -35.93 50.33 60.96
C LEU A 439 -37.34 50.97 60.98
N ARG A 440 -38.13 50.83 59.90
CA ARG A 440 -39.45 51.49 59.75
C ARG A 440 -40.59 50.63 59.19
N ARG A 441 -40.42 49.30 59.01
CA ARG A 441 -41.48 48.44 58.43
C ARG A 441 -42.00 47.29 59.31
N ASP A 442 -41.23 46.83 60.30
CA ASP A 442 -41.44 45.49 60.85
C ASP A 442 -42.27 45.50 62.16
N LEU A 443 -43.43 46.19 62.19
CA LEU A 443 -44.20 46.43 63.45
C LEU A 443 -45.70 46.05 63.46
N GLU A 444 -46.40 45.86 62.33
CA GLU A 444 -47.88 45.99 62.32
C GLU A 444 -48.78 44.74 62.12
N GLU A 445 -48.31 43.57 61.67
CA GLU A 445 -49.24 42.47 61.27
C GLU A 445 -49.04 41.11 61.99
N ALA A 446 -49.91 40.77 62.95
CA ALA A 446 -50.08 39.40 63.49
C ALA A 446 -51.44 39.12 64.19
N GLY A 447 -52.24 38.17 63.66
CA GLY A 447 -53.16 37.28 64.43
C GLY A 447 -54.69 37.31 64.16
N LEU A 448 -55.33 36.10 64.07
CA LEU A 448 -56.74 35.71 64.47
C LEU A 448 -57.25 34.34 63.85
N LYS A 449 -58.03 33.49 64.58
CA LYS A 449 -58.68 32.17 64.16
C LYS A 449 -59.78 31.58 65.14
N PHE A 450 -60.63 30.59 64.72
CA PHE A 450 -61.32 29.41 65.44
C PHE A 450 -62.90 29.14 65.43
N GLY A 451 -63.41 27.87 65.62
CA GLY A 451 -64.87 27.39 65.66
C GLY A 451 -65.22 25.83 65.82
N GLU A 452 -66.51 25.38 66.03
CA GLU A 452 -67.04 23.99 66.48
C GLU A 452 -68.59 23.67 66.15
N GLN A 453 -69.39 22.57 66.41
CA GLN A 453 -69.36 21.04 66.56
C GLN A 453 -70.78 20.27 66.71
N LEU A 454 -70.89 18.92 66.44
CA LEU A 454 -71.71 17.74 67.02
C LEU A 454 -73.28 17.37 66.92
N ALA A 455 -73.61 16.05 66.64
CA ALA A 455 -74.51 14.97 67.29
C ALA A 455 -76.11 14.64 67.20
N THR A 456 -76.48 13.34 66.89
CA THR A 456 -77.47 12.29 67.48
C THR A 456 -79.07 12.09 67.45
N LEU A 457 -79.55 10.84 67.06
CA LEU A 457 -80.54 9.80 67.64
C LEU A 457 -82.15 9.70 67.63
N LYS A 458 -82.72 8.56 67.07
CA LYS A 458 -83.74 7.44 67.45
C LYS A 458 -84.92 7.60 68.50
N LYS A 459 -86.08 6.85 68.67
CA LYS A 459 -87.02 5.75 68.09
C LYS A 459 -88.43 5.79 68.89
N LYS A 460 -89.50 4.91 69.04
CA LYS A 460 -90.08 3.52 68.74
C LYS A 460 -91.61 3.35 69.17
N GLY A 461 -92.48 2.49 68.58
CA GLY A 461 -93.84 2.05 69.10
C GLY A 461 -94.66 1.00 68.24
N ALA A 462 -95.61 0.18 68.78
CA ALA A 462 -96.30 -0.93 68.03
C ALA A 462 -97.62 -1.54 68.65
N ASP A 463 -98.27 -2.45 67.89
CA ASP A 463 -99.14 -3.60 68.29
C ASP A 463 -100.67 -3.50 68.54
N ALA A 464 -101.40 -2.70 67.74
CA ALA A 464 -102.80 -3.02 67.37
C ALA A 464 -102.89 -3.99 66.18
N VAL A 465 -101.87 -4.84 66.01
CA VAL A 465 -101.48 -5.44 64.72
C VAL A 465 -102.19 -6.77 64.46
N GLN A 466 -102.48 -7.56 65.50
CA GLN A 466 -102.65 -9.01 65.34
C GLN A 466 -103.92 -9.48 64.61
N GLU A 467 -104.98 -8.67 64.56
CA GLU A 467 -106.21 -9.02 63.81
C GLU A 467 -106.21 -8.41 62.40
N LEU A 468 -105.43 -7.35 62.19
CA LEU A 468 -104.99 -6.97 60.84
C LEU A 468 -104.02 -8.00 60.27
N THR A 469 -103.22 -8.71 61.09
CA THR A 469 -102.18 -9.65 60.65
C THR A 469 -102.67 -10.67 59.64
N ASP A 470 -103.90 -11.19 59.74
CA ASP A 470 -104.35 -12.28 58.86
C ASP A 470 -104.75 -11.79 57.45
N GLN A 471 -105.40 -10.61 57.35
CA GLN A 471 -105.63 -9.96 56.05
C GLN A 471 -104.32 -9.34 55.50
N VAL A 472 -103.48 -8.82 56.41
CA VAL A 472 -102.10 -8.43 56.12
C VAL A 472 -101.27 -9.63 55.70
N GLU A 473 -101.55 -10.87 56.11
CA GLU A 473 -100.76 -12.05 55.72
C GLU A 473 -100.97 -12.40 54.25
N GLN A 474 -102.22 -12.32 53.77
CA GLN A 474 -102.54 -12.54 52.36
C GLN A 474 -102.03 -11.38 51.48
N LEU A 475 -102.22 -10.13 51.93
CA LEU A 475 -101.64 -8.94 51.28
C LEU A 475 -100.11 -8.91 51.40
N SER A 476 -99.51 -9.47 52.44
CA SER A 476 -98.06 -9.60 52.66
C SER A 476 -97.50 -10.66 51.74
N LYS A 477 -98.17 -11.79 51.52
CA LYS A 477 -97.76 -12.79 50.52
C LYS A 477 -97.78 -12.20 49.10
N GLN A 478 -98.73 -11.33 48.76
CA GLN A 478 -98.73 -10.61 47.48
C GLN A 478 -97.67 -9.49 47.44
N LYS A 479 -97.60 -8.64 48.47
CA LYS A 479 -96.63 -7.56 48.64
C LYS A 479 -95.19 -8.07 48.62
N ASN A 480 -94.86 -9.12 49.36
CA ASN A 480 -93.53 -9.75 49.38
C ASN A 480 -93.17 -10.38 48.02
N ARG A 481 -94.16 -10.70 47.17
CA ARG A 481 -93.93 -11.10 45.78
C ARG A 481 -93.56 -9.88 44.94
N ALA A 482 -94.41 -8.85 44.96
CA ALA A 482 -94.17 -7.58 44.26
C ALA A 482 -92.91 -6.83 44.74
N GLU A 483 -92.54 -6.92 46.02
CA GLU A 483 -91.31 -6.35 46.58
C GLU A 483 -90.08 -7.17 46.23
N LYS A 484 -90.19 -8.51 46.07
CA LYS A 484 -89.11 -9.32 45.50
C LYS A 484 -88.93 -9.05 44.01
N GLU A 485 -90.02 -9.00 43.25
CA GLU A 485 -90.02 -8.67 41.82
C GLU A 485 -89.46 -7.25 41.61
N LYS A 486 -89.89 -6.26 42.40
CA LYS A 486 -89.31 -4.90 42.39
C LYS A 486 -87.84 -4.88 42.80
N ALA A 487 -87.44 -5.61 43.85
CA ALA A 487 -86.05 -5.65 44.29
C ALA A 487 -85.13 -6.38 43.29
N GLN A 488 -85.68 -7.34 42.54
CA GLN A 488 -84.99 -8.00 41.45
C GLN A 488 -84.85 -7.07 40.24
N VAL A 489 -85.94 -6.43 39.77
CA VAL A 489 -85.88 -5.44 38.68
C VAL A 489 -84.99 -4.25 39.03
N GLN A 490 -84.95 -3.82 40.29
CA GLN A 490 -84.02 -2.78 40.75
C GLN A 490 -82.56 -3.25 40.66
N ARG A 491 -82.24 -4.50 41.05
CA ARG A 491 -80.89 -5.05 40.89
C ARG A 491 -80.51 -5.22 39.43
N GLU A 492 -81.41 -5.74 38.60
CA GLU A 492 -81.20 -5.88 37.15
C GLU A 492 -80.97 -4.51 36.50
N PHE A 493 -81.65 -3.45 36.97
CA PHE A 493 -81.39 -2.07 36.56
C PHE A 493 -80.05 -1.52 37.08
N ASP A 494 -79.72 -1.72 38.36
CA ASP A 494 -78.48 -1.24 38.96
C ASP A 494 -77.25 -1.95 38.35
N GLU A 495 -77.36 -3.25 38.07
CA GLU A 495 -76.35 -4.07 37.38
C GLU A 495 -76.20 -3.68 35.91
N ALA A 496 -77.31 -3.46 35.18
CA ALA A 496 -77.25 -2.98 33.80
C ALA A 496 -76.68 -1.56 33.70
N SER A 497 -77.00 -0.69 34.66
CA SER A 497 -76.45 0.67 34.76
C SER A 497 -74.95 0.62 35.07
N ALA A 498 -74.52 -0.20 36.02
CA ALA A 498 -73.10 -0.41 36.32
C ALA A 498 -72.32 -1.00 35.14
N ALA A 499 -72.92 -1.92 34.37
CA ALA A 499 -72.33 -2.46 33.15
C ALA A 499 -72.18 -1.39 32.05
N LEU A 500 -73.20 -0.55 31.86
CA LEU A 500 -73.14 0.59 30.93
C LEU A 500 -72.05 1.60 31.32
N ASP A 501 -71.90 1.86 32.63
CA ASP A 501 -70.90 2.76 33.18
C ASP A 501 -69.46 2.19 33.08
N GLN A 502 -69.31 0.86 33.06
CA GLN A 502 -68.03 0.19 32.76
C GLN A 502 -67.71 0.21 31.26
N GLU A 503 -68.68 -0.09 30.40
CA GLU A 503 -68.54 -0.02 28.93
C GLU A 503 -68.21 1.40 28.46
N ALA A 504 -68.82 2.43 29.04
CA ALA A 504 -68.51 3.83 28.74
C ALA A 504 -67.04 4.18 29.10
N LYS A 505 -66.54 3.71 30.25
CA LYS A 505 -65.14 3.90 30.67
C LYS A 505 -64.18 3.11 29.79
N ALA A 506 -64.52 1.89 29.42
CA ALA A 506 -63.75 1.07 28.49
C ALA A 506 -63.61 1.74 27.11
N ARG A 507 -64.70 2.29 26.57
CA ARG A 507 -64.67 3.06 25.31
C ARG A 507 -63.81 4.31 25.39
N ALA A 508 -63.92 5.09 26.46
CA ALA A 508 -63.11 6.30 26.64
C ALA A 508 -61.60 5.98 26.69
N GLU A 509 -61.21 4.89 27.36
CA GLU A 509 -59.82 4.44 27.41
C GLU A 509 -59.34 3.86 26.06
N GLN A 510 -60.19 3.10 25.34
CA GLN A 510 -59.87 2.63 23.99
C GLN A 510 -59.70 3.80 23.00
N GLU A 511 -60.52 4.85 23.08
CA GLU A 511 -60.37 6.05 22.24
C GLU A 511 -59.09 6.83 22.58
N ARG A 512 -58.71 6.87 23.87
CA ARG A 512 -57.44 7.44 24.34
C ARG A 512 -56.24 6.67 23.78
N ILE A 513 -56.29 5.34 23.83
CA ILE A 513 -55.26 4.44 23.29
C ILE A 513 -55.16 4.56 21.76
N ALA A 514 -56.30 4.61 21.06
CA ALA A 514 -56.33 4.77 19.60
C ALA A 514 -55.63 6.08 19.17
N LYS A 515 -55.96 7.20 19.79
CA LYS A 515 -55.31 8.50 19.53
C LYS A 515 -53.81 8.48 19.86
N GLN A 516 -53.41 7.77 20.93
CA GLN A 516 -52.00 7.59 21.28
C GLN A 516 -51.25 6.75 20.23
N HIS A 517 -51.90 5.78 19.59
CA HIS A 517 -51.34 5.03 18.45
C HIS A 517 -51.33 5.83 17.13
N GLU A 518 -52.31 6.70 16.88
CA GLU A 518 -52.30 7.60 15.71
C GLU A 518 -51.12 8.58 15.75
N VAL A 519 -50.83 9.16 16.92
CA VAL A 519 -49.64 10.02 17.13
C VAL A 519 -48.35 9.23 16.89
N LEU A 520 -48.24 8.03 17.47
CA LEU A 520 -47.06 7.16 17.28
C LEU A 520 -46.87 6.76 15.80
N LEU A 521 -47.96 6.52 15.05
CA LEU A 521 -47.91 6.26 13.62
C LEU A 521 -47.45 7.48 12.81
N LEU A 522 -47.82 8.70 13.23
CA LEU A 522 -47.36 9.93 12.59
C LEU A 522 -45.86 10.16 12.84
N GLU A 523 -45.40 9.97 14.09
CA GLU A 523 -44.00 10.05 14.47
C GLU A 523 -43.14 9.02 13.71
N LEU A 524 -43.59 7.78 13.61
CA LEU A 524 -42.90 6.72 12.86
C LEU A 524 -42.84 7.01 11.35
N ARG A 525 -43.88 7.62 10.76
CA ARG A 525 -43.86 8.06 9.36
C ARG A 525 -42.86 9.19 9.13
N LEU A 526 -42.92 10.25 9.93
CA LEU A 526 -41.97 11.36 9.85
C LEU A 526 -40.51 10.89 10.03
N LYS A 527 -40.28 9.93 10.94
CA LYS A 527 -38.97 9.31 11.14
C LYS A 527 -38.53 8.46 9.95
N SER A 528 -39.45 7.76 9.28
CA SER A 528 -39.18 7.00 8.05
C SER A 528 -38.86 7.90 6.86
N ASP A 529 -39.57 9.02 6.71
CA ASP A 529 -39.31 10.01 5.66
C ASP A 529 -37.94 10.70 5.85
N GLU A 530 -37.60 11.04 7.10
CA GLU A 530 -36.30 11.61 7.47
C GLU A 530 -35.16 10.59 7.27
N GLN A 531 -35.34 9.34 7.68
CA GLN A 531 -34.38 8.26 7.39
C GLN A 531 -34.21 8.01 5.89
N SER A 532 -35.27 8.20 5.09
CA SER A 532 -35.21 8.07 3.62
C SER A 532 -34.42 9.20 2.97
N ARG A 533 -34.54 10.44 3.48
CA ARG A 533 -33.69 11.57 3.06
C ARG A 533 -32.23 11.33 3.40
N GLN A 534 -31.94 10.96 4.66
CA GLN A 534 -30.59 10.66 5.11
C GLN A 534 -29.95 9.54 4.27
N LEU A 535 -30.71 8.49 3.91
CA LEU A 535 -30.28 7.46 2.97
C LEU A 535 -29.93 8.03 1.58
N GLN A 536 -30.74 8.94 1.04
CA GLN A 536 -30.48 9.58 -0.25
C GLN A 536 -29.23 10.48 -0.20
N ASP A 537 -29.03 11.22 0.89
CA ASP A 537 -27.84 12.03 1.12
C ASP A 537 -26.58 11.15 1.25
N PHE A 538 -26.64 10.06 2.02
CA PHE A 538 -25.56 9.06 2.12
C PHE A 538 -25.25 8.40 0.77
N VAL A 539 -26.25 8.11 -0.07
CA VAL A 539 -26.04 7.60 -1.43
C VAL A 539 -25.34 8.64 -2.32
N SER A 540 -25.71 9.92 -2.22
CA SER A 540 -25.04 10.99 -2.99
C SER A 540 -23.59 11.20 -2.53
N SER A 541 -23.35 11.20 -1.22
CA SER A 541 -22.03 11.31 -0.60
C SER A 541 -21.13 10.13 -0.99
N LYS A 542 -21.66 8.89 -0.90
CA LYS A 542 -20.99 7.68 -1.37
C LYS A 542 -20.64 7.75 -2.86
N GLY A 543 -21.51 8.31 -3.70
CA GLY A 543 -21.25 8.55 -5.11
C GLY A 543 -20.07 9.50 -5.34
N ARG A 544 -20.01 10.62 -4.60
CA ARG A 544 -18.92 11.59 -4.66
C ARG A 544 -17.58 10.98 -4.20
N LEU A 545 -17.59 10.34 -3.02
CA LEU A 545 -16.43 9.64 -2.45
C LEU A 545 -15.93 8.51 -3.35
N HIS A 546 -16.81 7.81 -4.07
CA HIS A 546 -16.41 6.78 -5.04
C HIS A 546 -15.70 7.38 -6.26
N SER A 547 -16.14 8.54 -6.75
CA SER A 547 -15.44 9.27 -7.81
C SER A 547 -14.08 9.80 -7.34
N GLU A 548 -14.03 10.42 -6.16
CA GLU A 548 -12.80 10.92 -5.54
C GLU A 548 -11.78 9.78 -5.36
N ASN A 549 -12.22 8.61 -4.88
CA ASN A 549 -11.36 7.43 -4.72
C ASN A 549 -10.89 6.84 -6.07
N ALA A 550 -11.72 6.88 -7.11
CA ALA A 550 -11.33 6.43 -8.46
C ALA A 550 -10.28 7.36 -9.11
N ASP A 551 -10.38 8.67 -8.91
CA ASP A 551 -9.39 9.63 -9.38
C ASP A 551 -8.10 9.63 -8.53
N LEU A 552 -8.19 9.33 -7.23
CA LEU A 552 -7.02 9.05 -6.38
C LEU A 552 -6.31 7.76 -6.81
N ALA A 553 -7.04 6.68 -7.10
CA ALA A 553 -6.45 5.43 -7.59
C ALA A 553 -5.65 5.65 -8.89
N ARG A 554 -6.19 6.42 -9.84
CA ARG A 554 -5.45 6.84 -11.06
C ARG A 554 -4.19 7.64 -10.75
N GLN A 555 -4.23 8.54 -9.77
CA GLN A 555 -3.05 9.30 -9.37
C GLN A 555 -1.99 8.39 -8.75
N VAL A 556 -2.39 7.36 -7.98
CA VAL A 556 -1.48 6.32 -7.46
C VAL A 556 -0.86 5.53 -8.62
N GLU A 557 -1.64 5.04 -9.58
CA GLU A 557 -1.10 4.34 -10.78
C GLU A 557 -0.09 5.20 -11.56
N GLU A 558 -0.38 6.49 -11.76
CA GLU A 558 0.53 7.41 -12.46
C GLU A 558 1.82 7.68 -11.65
N LEU A 559 1.72 7.75 -10.32
CA LEU A 559 2.86 7.91 -9.41
C LEU A 559 3.71 6.64 -9.33
N GLU A 560 3.10 5.45 -9.28
CA GLU A 560 3.81 4.18 -9.36
C GLU A 560 4.54 4.03 -10.70
N GLY A 561 3.92 4.40 -11.82
CA GLY A 561 4.58 4.46 -13.12
C GLY A 561 5.80 5.38 -13.12
N LYS A 562 5.70 6.56 -12.51
CA LYS A 562 6.84 7.50 -12.32
C LYS A 562 7.93 6.92 -11.42
N ILE A 563 7.56 6.23 -10.32
CA ILE A 563 8.51 5.57 -9.41
C ILE A 563 9.25 4.42 -10.10
N GLN A 564 8.55 3.60 -10.90
CA GLN A 564 9.18 2.55 -11.70
C GLN A 564 10.16 3.12 -12.74
N ALA A 565 9.78 4.20 -13.44
CA ALA A 565 10.66 4.88 -14.39
C ALA A 565 11.90 5.48 -13.69
N ALA A 566 11.72 6.17 -12.56
CA ALA A 566 12.81 6.71 -11.76
C ALA A 566 13.74 5.62 -11.21
N THR A 567 13.20 4.45 -10.85
CA THR A 567 13.98 3.30 -10.38
C THR A 567 14.85 2.70 -11.49
N ARG A 568 14.33 2.60 -12.73
CA ARG A 568 15.12 2.17 -13.90
C ARG A 568 16.24 3.17 -14.20
N LEU A 569 15.96 4.47 -14.17
CA LEU A 569 16.97 5.52 -14.36
C LEU A 569 18.03 5.51 -13.25
N LYS A 570 17.64 5.30 -11.98
CA LYS A 570 18.58 5.14 -10.85
C LYS A 570 19.53 3.96 -11.08
N LEU A 571 19.03 2.82 -11.56
CA LEU A 571 19.85 1.65 -11.87
C LEU A 571 20.81 1.93 -13.04
N GLN A 572 20.33 2.60 -14.10
CA GLN A 572 21.18 3.02 -15.21
C GLN A 572 22.31 3.95 -14.75
N PHE A 573 21.99 5.02 -14.01
CA PHE A 573 23.01 5.95 -13.51
C PHE A 573 23.98 5.31 -12.51
N SER A 574 23.55 4.31 -11.73
CA SER A 574 24.46 3.52 -10.90
C SER A 574 25.48 2.75 -11.74
N ASN A 575 25.03 2.11 -12.82
CA ASN A 575 25.92 1.39 -13.73
C ASN A 575 26.89 2.32 -14.46
N GLU A 576 26.44 3.49 -14.92
CA GLU A 576 27.28 4.52 -15.54
C GLU A 576 28.31 5.11 -14.56
N LEU A 577 27.93 5.28 -13.28
CA LEU A 577 28.81 5.76 -12.21
C LEU A 577 29.88 4.71 -11.84
N ASP A 578 29.52 3.42 -11.80
CA ASP A 578 30.50 2.35 -11.55
C ASP A 578 31.40 2.08 -12.77
N GLN A 579 30.93 2.29 -14.00
CA GLN A 579 31.78 2.29 -15.20
C GLN A 579 32.77 3.45 -15.20
N THR A 580 32.34 4.67 -14.92
CA THR A 580 33.23 5.84 -14.85
C THR A 580 34.23 5.76 -13.70
N ARG A 581 33.87 5.13 -12.57
CA ARG A 581 34.83 4.76 -11.52
C ARG A 581 35.90 3.78 -11.99
N ARG A 582 35.54 2.73 -12.73
CA ARG A 582 36.52 1.76 -13.28
C ARG A 582 37.50 2.44 -14.22
N PHE A 583 37.01 3.28 -15.15
CA PHE A 583 37.89 4.06 -16.02
C PHE A 583 38.82 5.01 -15.23
N ALA A 584 38.36 5.62 -14.15
CA ALA A 584 39.21 6.46 -13.29
C ALA A 584 40.25 5.65 -12.48
N GLU A 585 39.93 4.42 -12.06
CA GLU A 585 40.91 3.50 -11.47
C GLU A 585 41.93 3.00 -12.51
N GLU A 586 41.50 2.74 -13.74
CA GLU A 586 42.34 2.31 -14.85
C GLU A 586 43.30 3.43 -15.27
N GLU A 587 42.82 4.66 -15.49
CA GLU A 587 43.69 5.82 -15.74
C GLU A 587 44.63 6.08 -14.55
N GLY A 588 44.18 5.84 -13.31
CA GLY A 588 45.00 5.91 -12.11
C GLY A 588 46.15 4.89 -12.12
N ARG A 589 45.89 3.65 -12.52
CA ARG A 589 46.91 2.59 -12.70
C ARG A 589 47.85 2.92 -13.86
N GLU A 590 47.33 3.41 -14.98
CA GLU A 590 48.13 3.83 -16.13
C GLU A 590 49.07 4.99 -15.78
N ARG A 591 48.60 6.02 -15.07
CA ARG A 591 49.46 7.11 -14.56
C ARG A 591 50.54 6.60 -13.60
N GLN A 592 50.25 5.60 -12.76
CA GLN A 592 51.27 4.97 -11.91
C GLN A 592 52.31 4.19 -12.73
N ASN A 593 51.87 3.46 -13.76
CA ASN A 593 52.75 2.72 -14.68
C ASN A 593 53.61 3.65 -15.54
N LEU A 594 53.06 4.76 -16.04
CA LEU A 594 53.81 5.78 -16.79
C LEU A 594 54.80 6.53 -15.89
N ASN A 595 54.47 6.76 -14.62
CA ASN A 595 55.38 7.36 -13.63
C ASN A 595 56.54 6.40 -13.27
N SER A 596 56.27 5.10 -13.07
CA SER A 596 57.33 4.11 -12.83
C SER A 596 58.21 3.88 -14.07
N LEU A 597 57.62 3.85 -15.27
CA LEU A 597 58.35 3.80 -16.55
C LEU A 597 59.22 5.05 -16.74
N SER A 598 58.69 6.25 -16.48
CA SER A 598 59.42 7.51 -16.56
C SER A 598 60.62 7.54 -15.60
N LYS A 599 60.46 7.06 -14.36
CA LYS A 599 61.57 6.89 -13.40
C LYS A 599 62.60 5.87 -13.87
N ASN A 600 62.18 4.76 -14.47
CA ASN A 600 63.11 3.77 -15.04
C ASN A 600 63.88 4.33 -16.23
N LEU A 601 63.23 5.08 -17.13
CA LEU A 601 63.87 5.76 -18.27
C LEU A 601 64.84 6.85 -17.80
N ALA A 602 64.47 7.64 -16.78
CA ALA A 602 65.36 8.61 -16.17
C ALA A 602 66.61 7.94 -15.56
N ARG A 603 66.44 6.80 -14.88
CA ARG A 603 67.58 6.02 -14.37
C ARG A 603 68.43 5.44 -15.50
N GLN A 604 67.83 4.95 -16.58
CA GLN A 604 68.56 4.46 -17.76
C GLN A 604 69.33 5.58 -18.46
N LEU A 605 68.78 6.80 -18.56
CA LEU A 605 69.49 7.96 -19.09
C LEU A 605 70.69 8.35 -18.22
N GLU A 606 70.58 8.26 -16.90
CA GLU A 606 71.72 8.51 -16.01
C GLU A 606 72.77 7.40 -16.10
N GLN A 607 72.36 6.12 -16.14
CA GLN A 607 73.28 4.99 -16.36
C GLN A 607 73.98 5.06 -17.74
N LEU A 608 73.32 5.63 -18.76
CA LEU A 608 73.93 5.90 -20.06
C LEU A 608 74.89 7.10 -20.02
N ARG A 609 74.66 8.10 -19.16
CA ARG A 609 75.62 9.20 -18.92
C ARG A 609 76.85 8.70 -18.17
N GLU A 610 76.67 7.96 -17.09
CA GLU A 610 77.74 7.27 -16.35
C GLU A 610 78.57 6.42 -17.34
N SER A 611 77.93 5.60 -18.17
CA SER A 611 78.60 4.80 -19.20
C SER A 611 79.32 5.63 -20.27
N ILE A 612 78.84 6.83 -20.62
CA ILE A 612 79.54 7.74 -21.56
C ILE A 612 80.73 8.42 -20.89
N GLU A 613 80.63 8.77 -19.62
CA GLU A 613 81.75 9.31 -18.84
C GLU A 613 82.83 8.25 -18.59
N ASP A 614 82.44 7.00 -18.31
CA ASP A 614 83.33 5.84 -18.23
C ASP A 614 83.99 5.52 -19.58
N GLU A 615 83.29 5.62 -20.70
CA GLU A 615 83.89 5.47 -22.05
C GLU A 615 84.84 6.63 -22.40
N VAL A 616 84.55 7.86 -21.94
CA VAL A 616 85.46 9.01 -22.11
C VAL A 616 86.71 8.86 -21.24
N ALA A 617 86.57 8.41 -19.99
CA ALA A 617 87.67 8.10 -19.09
C ALA A 617 88.48 6.90 -19.59
N GLY A 618 87.80 5.83 -20.03
CA GLY A 618 88.37 4.62 -20.61
C GLY A 618 89.11 4.90 -21.92
N LYS A 619 88.63 5.84 -22.75
CA LYS A 619 89.34 6.35 -23.93
C LYS A 619 90.58 7.18 -23.56
N ALA A 620 90.50 8.02 -22.52
CA ALA A 620 91.65 8.80 -22.06
C ALA A 620 92.75 7.88 -21.48
N GLU A 621 92.38 6.92 -20.64
CA GLU A 621 93.30 5.93 -20.09
C GLU A 621 93.77 4.93 -21.17
N SER A 622 92.95 4.54 -22.16
CA SER A 622 93.40 3.78 -23.33
C SER A 622 94.40 4.56 -24.19
N THR A 623 94.26 5.89 -24.29
CA THR A 623 95.24 6.75 -24.99
C THR A 623 96.56 6.80 -24.22
N ARG A 624 96.50 6.84 -22.88
CA ARG A 624 97.66 6.77 -21.99
C ARG A 624 98.31 5.39 -21.99
N GLN A 625 97.53 4.32 -22.05
CA GLN A 625 98.00 2.95 -22.17
C GLN A 625 98.56 2.68 -23.56
N LEU A 626 98.06 3.32 -24.63
CA LEU A 626 98.69 3.30 -25.94
C LEU A 626 100.09 3.96 -25.89
N GLN A 627 100.23 5.13 -25.25
CA GLN A 627 101.54 5.76 -25.03
C GLN A 627 102.48 4.89 -24.20
N LYS A 628 101.97 4.27 -23.12
CA LYS A 628 102.74 3.35 -22.26
C LYS A 628 103.10 2.05 -22.98
N ALA A 629 102.20 1.51 -23.81
CA ALA A 629 102.42 0.33 -24.64
C ALA A 629 103.33 0.62 -25.83
N GLN A 630 103.42 1.86 -26.34
CA GLN A 630 104.43 2.25 -27.30
C GLN A 630 105.82 2.23 -26.64
N ILE A 631 105.96 2.81 -25.44
CA ILE A 631 107.18 2.74 -24.63
C ILE A 631 107.53 1.29 -24.26
N GLU A 632 106.54 0.48 -23.86
CA GLU A 632 106.74 -0.92 -23.49
C GLU A 632 106.96 -1.84 -24.68
N LEU A 633 106.44 -1.54 -25.87
CA LEU A 633 106.71 -2.30 -27.10
C LEU A 633 108.13 -1.99 -27.61
N ASP A 634 108.63 -0.78 -27.43
CA ASP A 634 110.05 -0.49 -27.64
C ASP A 634 110.94 -1.20 -26.59
N GLN A 635 110.50 -1.37 -25.34
CA GLN A 635 111.17 -2.20 -24.34
C GLN A 635 111.04 -3.73 -24.55
N TRP A 636 109.92 -4.20 -25.10
CA TRP A 636 109.69 -5.62 -25.38
C TRP A 636 110.30 -6.02 -26.73
N ARG A 637 110.53 -5.09 -27.66
CA ARG A 637 111.51 -5.28 -28.74
C ARG A 637 112.90 -5.61 -28.21
N THR A 638 113.29 -5.02 -27.07
CA THR A 638 114.56 -5.31 -26.36
C THR A 638 114.48 -6.48 -25.35
N LYS A 639 113.39 -7.27 -25.35
CA LYS A 639 113.19 -8.41 -24.42
C LYS A 639 112.57 -9.66 -25.02
N PHE A 640 111.79 -9.56 -26.11
CA PHE A 640 111.25 -10.73 -26.82
C PHE A 640 112.32 -11.45 -27.66
N GLU A 641 113.56 -11.13 -27.38
CA GLU A 641 114.72 -11.89 -27.73
C GLU A 641 114.85 -13.20 -26.82
N THR A 642 113.79 -13.72 -26.08
CA THR A 642 113.71 -15.00 -25.21
C THR A 642 112.32 -15.68 -24.75
N GLU A 643 112.20 -17.06 -24.66
CA GLU A 643 111.52 -18.07 -23.71
C GLU A 643 109.96 -18.43 -23.48
N GLY A 644 109.56 -19.50 -22.68
CA GLY A 644 108.18 -20.14 -22.49
C GLY A 644 107.88 -21.23 -21.34
N LEU A 645 106.66 -21.89 -21.21
CA LEU A 645 106.11 -22.70 -20.01
C LEU A 645 105.05 -23.91 -20.19
N ILE A 646 104.62 -24.68 -19.11
CA ILE A 646 103.66 -25.90 -19.01
C ILE A 646 102.96 -26.07 -17.57
N GLY A 647 102.06 -26.98 -17.03
CA GLY A 647 101.26 -28.28 -17.29
C GLY A 647 100.37 -28.83 -16.06
N ALA A 648 99.50 -29.92 -16.08
CA ALA A 648 98.54 -30.41 -14.97
C ALA A 648 97.87 -31.88 -15.03
N ASP A 649 97.11 -32.42 -14.00
CA ASP A 649 96.43 -33.81 -13.94
C ASP A 649 95.12 -34.15 -13.06
N GLU A 650 94.63 -33.39 -12.06
CA GLU A 650 93.63 -33.86 -11.00
C GLU A 650 92.12 -34.10 -11.40
N PHE A 651 91.80 -34.93 -12.40
CA PHE A 651 90.58 -34.70 -13.20
C PHE A 651 89.25 -35.46 -12.87
N ASP A 652 89.25 -36.76 -12.56
CA ASP A 652 88.11 -37.63 -12.98
C ASP A 652 86.95 -37.88 -11.98
N GLU A 653 87.11 -37.81 -10.65
CA GLU A 653 85.98 -38.04 -9.72
C GLU A 653 84.94 -36.91 -9.75
N VAL A 654 85.40 -35.66 -9.90
CA VAL A 654 84.58 -34.44 -9.95
C VAL A 654 83.46 -34.58 -11.00
N LYS A 655 83.84 -35.10 -12.17
CA LYS A 655 83.06 -35.38 -13.37
C LYS A 655 81.75 -36.11 -13.10
N LYS A 656 81.74 -37.12 -12.21
CA LYS A 656 80.57 -37.99 -12.03
C LYS A 656 79.48 -37.37 -11.17
N ARG A 657 79.85 -36.55 -10.17
CA ARG A 657 78.91 -35.68 -9.43
C ARG A 657 78.48 -34.48 -10.27
N GLN A 658 79.34 -33.97 -11.15
CA GLN A 658 79.00 -32.96 -12.13
C GLN A 658 77.82 -33.43 -12.98
N ASN A 659 77.94 -34.56 -13.68
CA ASN A 659 76.95 -35.03 -14.65
C ASN A 659 75.51 -35.11 -14.11
N ALA A 660 75.28 -35.67 -12.92
CA ALA A 660 73.92 -35.76 -12.35
C ALA A 660 73.32 -34.38 -12.06
N LYS A 661 74.15 -33.45 -11.57
CA LYS A 661 73.76 -32.06 -11.32
C LYS A 661 73.61 -31.26 -12.62
N THR A 662 74.36 -31.61 -13.67
CA THR A 662 74.19 -31.07 -15.02
C THR A 662 72.82 -31.40 -15.59
N THR A 663 72.31 -32.64 -15.42
CA THR A 663 70.96 -32.99 -15.90
C THR A 663 69.85 -32.20 -15.19
N GLU A 664 69.90 -32.11 -13.86
CA GLU A 664 68.92 -31.35 -13.06
C GLU A 664 68.97 -29.85 -13.36
N ILE A 665 70.16 -29.30 -13.63
CA ILE A 665 70.34 -27.93 -14.13
C ILE A 665 69.81 -27.79 -15.57
N GLN A 666 69.95 -28.80 -16.43
CA GLN A 666 69.48 -28.75 -17.82
C GLN A 666 67.95 -28.71 -17.91
N ASP A 667 67.24 -29.56 -17.16
CA ASP A 667 65.78 -29.55 -17.13
C ASP A 667 65.24 -28.19 -16.60
N ALA A 668 65.89 -27.62 -15.59
CA ALA A 668 65.57 -26.30 -15.07
C ALA A 668 65.92 -25.15 -16.04
N LEU A 669 67.01 -25.29 -16.80
CA LEU A 669 67.44 -24.36 -17.84
C LEU A 669 66.43 -24.35 -19.01
N ASP A 670 65.97 -25.52 -19.46
CA ASP A 670 65.03 -25.61 -20.58
C ASP A 670 63.61 -25.14 -20.20
N ALA A 671 63.19 -25.38 -18.96
CA ALA A 671 61.98 -24.75 -18.41
C ALA A 671 62.10 -23.20 -18.33
N CYS A 672 63.28 -22.68 -18.00
CA CYS A 672 63.57 -21.24 -18.04
C CYS A 672 63.58 -20.71 -19.48
N ASN A 673 64.22 -21.41 -20.43
CA ASN A 673 64.30 -21.05 -21.84
C ASN A 673 62.91 -20.95 -22.49
N ALA A 674 62.05 -21.94 -22.25
CA ALA A 674 60.66 -21.90 -22.73
C ALA A 674 59.88 -20.67 -22.19
N LYS A 675 60.13 -20.30 -20.93
CA LYS A 675 59.52 -19.11 -20.30
C LYS A 675 60.11 -17.79 -20.83
N ILE A 676 61.41 -17.75 -21.14
CA ILE A 676 62.06 -16.62 -21.80
C ILE A 676 61.45 -16.39 -23.19
N VAL A 677 61.37 -17.42 -24.03
CA VAL A 677 60.77 -17.32 -25.38
C VAL A 677 59.31 -16.85 -25.32
N ALA A 678 58.52 -17.32 -24.35
CA ALA A 678 57.15 -16.83 -24.15
C ALA A 678 57.10 -15.33 -23.78
N LEU A 679 58.00 -14.88 -22.90
CA LEU A 679 58.11 -13.47 -22.50
C LEU A 679 58.67 -12.58 -23.62
N GLU A 680 59.58 -13.07 -24.47
CA GLU A 680 60.11 -12.32 -25.61
C GLU A 680 59.06 -12.11 -26.69
N ASN A 681 58.24 -13.13 -26.99
CA ASN A 681 57.09 -12.98 -27.88
C ASN A 681 56.06 -11.98 -27.34
N ALA A 682 55.74 -12.06 -26.04
CA ALA A 682 54.86 -11.09 -25.38
C ALA A 682 55.43 -9.66 -25.41
N ARG A 683 56.74 -9.50 -25.14
CA ARG A 683 57.44 -8.21 -25.23
C ARG A 683 57.38 -7.65 -26.65
N SER A 684 57.70 -8.45 -27.66
CA SER A 684 57.70 -8.02 -29.06
C SER A 684 56.31 -7.55 -29.52
N ARG A 685 55.25 -8.24 -29.08
CA ARG A 685 53.86 -7.81 -29.35
C ARG A 685 53.54 -6.48 -28.65
N LEU A 686 53.81 -6.37 -27.35
CA LEU A 686 53.52 -5.16 -26.58
C LEU A 686 54.34 -3.94 -27.07
N THR A 687 55.57 -4.14 -27.54
CA THR A 687 56.35 -3.09 -28.20
C THR A 687 55.69 -2.64 -29.50
N ALA A 688 55.22 -3.55 -30.36
CA ALA A 688 54.54 -3.20 -31.60
C ALA A 688 53.20 -2.48 -31.37
N GLU A 689 52.42 -2.91 -30.37
CA GLU A 689 51.18 -2.22 -29.96
C GLU A 689 51.50 -0.83 -29.37
N ALA A 690 52.55 -0.69 -28.55
CA ALA A 690 52.98 0.59 -27.99
C ALA A 690 53.51 1.58 -29.05
N ASP A 691 54.31 1.12 -30.03
CA ASP A 691 54.78 1.97 -31.12
C ASP A 691 53.63 2.39 -32.06
N THR A 692 52.64 1.53 -32.29
CA THR A 692 51.43 1.88 -33.04
C THR A 692 50.65 3.00 -32.32
N ASN A 693 50.36 2.80 -31.03
CA ASN A 693 49.67 3.81 -30.21
C ASN A 693 50.47 5.12 -30.11
N ARG A 694 51.81 5.06 -30.07
CA ARG A 694 52.69 6.24 -30.08
C ARG A 694 52.57 7.00 -31.40
N LEU A 695 52.58 6.32 -32.54
CA LEU A 695 52.42 6.93 -33.86
C LEU A 695 51.04 7.57 -34.03
N GLU A 696 49.97 6.94 -33.53
CA GLU A 696 48.63 7.53 -33.52
C GLU A 696 48.57 8.78 -32.61
N ALA A 697 49.14 8.73 -31.41
CA ALA A 697 49.23 9.87 -30.51
C ALA A 697 50.05 11.03 -31.11
N GLU A 698 51.18 10.74 -31.76
CA GLU A 698 51.98 11.74 -32.48
C GLU A 698 51.22 12.35 -33.67
N HIS A 699 50.46 11.55 -34.43
CA HIS A 699 49.60 12.03 -35.51
C HIS A 699 48.48 12.95 -34.97
N HIS A 700 47.81 12.56 -33.89
CA HIS A 700 46.79 13.41 -33.24
C HIS A 700 47.39 14.70 -32.67
N ALA A 701 48.57 14.65 -32.04
CA ALA A 701 49.27 15.83 -31.55
C ALA A 701 49.66 16.79 -32.69
N GLN A 702 50.15 16.27 -33.82
CA GLN A 702 50.44 17.07 -35.01
C GLN A 702 49.17 17.70 -35.62
N ALA A 703 48.06 16.98 -35.65
CA ALA A 703 46.78 17.50 -36.10
C ALA A 703 46.27 18.65 -35.20
N VAL A 704 46.33 18.48 -33.88
CA VAL A 704 45.97 19.53 -32.90
C VAL A 704 46.89 20.75 -33.06
N ALA A 705 48.21 20.57 -33.13
CA ALA A 705 49.16 21.67 -33.32
C ALA A 705 48.93 22.42 -34.65
N SER A 706 48.54 21.73 -35.72
CA SER A 706 48.16 22.35 -37.00
C SER A 706 46.86 23.15 -36.90
N LEU A 707 45.87 22.67 -36.13
CA LEU A 707 44.61 23.37 -35.88
C LEU A 707 44.82 24.61 -34.99
N GLU A 708 45.59 24.50 -33.90
CA GLU A 708 45.97 25.65 -33.09
C GLU A 708 46.70 26.72 -33.90
N LYS A 709 47.63 26.31 -34.78
CA LYS A 709 48.38 27.25 -35.62
C LYS A 709 47.46 27.97 -36.63
N LYS A 710 46.42 27.31 -37.13
CA LYS A 710 45.37 27.92 -37.95
C LYS A 710 44.48 28.86 -37.14
N GLN A 711 44.05 28.45 -35.95
CA GLN A 711 43.26 29.28 -35.04
C GLN A 711 44.01 30.57 -34.68
N LYS A 712 45.25 30.46 -34.18
CA LYS A 712 46.10 31.61 -33.84
C LYS A 712 46.37 32.54 -35.03
N ALA A 713 46.35 32.02 -36.27
CA ALA A 713 46.42 32.84 -37.47
C ALA A 713 45.09 33.57 -37.79
N PHE A 714 43.94 32.92 -37.61
CA PHE A 714 42.63 33.57 -37.73
C PHE A 714 42.42 34.63 -36.65
N ASP A 715 42.75 34.33 -35.39
CA ASP A 715 42.65 35.27 -34.27
C ASP A 715 43.49 36.52 -34.52
N LYS A 716 44.75 36.36 -34.98
CA LYS A 716 45.61 37.48 -35.39
C LYS A 716 45.01 38.32 -36.50
N VAL A 717 44.42 37.71 -37.53
CA VAL A 717 43.73 38.44 -38.61
C VAL A 717 42.50 39.17 -38.09
N ILE A 718 41.72 38.55 -37.20
CA ILE A 718 40.55 39.17 -36.56
C ILE A 718 40.98 40.38 -35.72
N ASP A 719 42.06 40.28 -34.94
CA ASP A 719 42.55 41.38 -34.11
C ASP A 719 43.21 42.51 -34.93
N GLU A 720 43.88 42.18 -36.05
CA GLU A 720 44.31 43.18 -37.03
C GLU A 720 43.13 43.93 -37.67
N TRP A 721 41.99 43.27 -37.90
CA TRP A 721 40.77 43.92 -38.41
C TRP A 721 40.03 44.71 -37.33
N LYS A 722 39.92 44.21 -36.09
CA LYS A 722 39.39 44.98 -34.94
C LYS A 722 40.18 46.26 -34.78
N LYS A 723 41.51 46.17 -34.70
CA LYS A 723 42.37 47.34 -34.51
C LYS A 723 42.18 48.36 -35.65
N LYS A 724 42.10 47.93 -36.91
CA LYS A 724 41.80 48.84 -38.04
C LYS A 724 40.44 49.54 -37.88
N VAL A 725 39.43 48.85 -37.36
CA VAL A 725 38.11 49.43 -37.09
C VAL A 725 38.19 50.43 -35.91
N ASP A 726 38.92 50.11 -34.85
CA ASP A 726 39.12 50.99 -33.69
C ASP A 726 39.94 52.25 -34.07
N ASP A 727 41.02 52.08 -34.84
CA ASP A 727 41.85 53.15 -35.41
C ASP A 727 40.98 54.07 -36.30
N LEU A 728 40.14 53.51 -37.19
CA LEU A 728 39.21 54.27 -38.03
C LEU A 728 38.10 54.99 -37.23
N TYR A 729 37.61 54.40 -36.13
CA TYR A 729 36.67 55.09 -35.22
C TYR A 729 37.33 56.25 -34.49
N LEU A 730 38.61 56.13 -34.12
CA LEU A 730 39.39 57.19 -33.50
C LEU A 730 39.67 58.33 -34.51
N GLU A 731 40.04 58.01 -35.75
CA GLU A 731 40.15 58.99 -36.84
C GLU A 731 38.83 59.72 -37.09
N LEU A 732 37.70 58.99 -37.10
CA LEU A 732 36.36 59.58 -37.27
C LEU A 732 35.97 60.51 -36.12
N ASP A 733 36.21 60.14 -34.86
CA ASP A 733 35.89 61.01 -33.72
C ASP A 733 36.81 62.25 -33.69
N ASN A 734 38.10 62.10 -34.02
CA ASN A 734 39.00 63.24 -34.19
C ASN A 734 38.52 64.19 -35.30
N ALA A 735 38.21 63.68 -36.50
CA ALA A 735 37.67 64.49 -37.58
C ALA A 735 36.32 65.17 -37.22
N GLN A 736 35.48 64.52 -36.40
CA GLN A 736 34.27 65.14 -35.87
C GLN A 736 34.55 66.21 -34.80
N ARG A 737 35.57 66.04 -33.94
CA ARG A 737 36.01 67.05 -32.98
C ARG A 737 36.55 68.28 -33.71
N ASP A 738 37.43 68.09 -34.68
CA ASP A 738 38.02 69.15 -35.50
C ASP A 738 36.94 69.91 -36.29
N SER A 739 35.99 69.19 -36.90
CA SER A 739 34.82 69.79 -37.56
C SER A 739 33.96 70.63 -36.60
N ARG A 740 33.71 70.15 -35.37
CA ARG A 740 33.01 70.92 -34.33
C ARG A 740 33.81 72.14 -33.86
N GLN A 741 35.14 72.02 -33.73
CA GLN A 741 36.02 73.14 -33.37
C GLN A 741 36.03 74.20 -34.46
N LEU A 742 36.28 73.83 -35.72
CA LEU A 742 36.28 74.73 -36.87
C LEU A 742 34.92 75.42 -37.07
N SER A 743 33.82 74.70 -36.84
CA SER A 743 32.47 75.29 -36.82
C SER A 743 32.32 76.32 -35.69
N GLY A 744 32.79 76.00 -34.47
CA GLY A 744 32.82 76.93 -33.35
C GLY A 744 33.70 78.17 -33.59
N GLU A 745 34.83 78.02 -34.28
CA GLU A 745 35.71 79.11 -34.68
C GLU A 745 35.09 79.97 -35.79
N ALA A 746 34.43 79.36 -36.79
CA ALA A 746 33.66 80.07 -37.79
C ALA A 746 32.49 80.87 -37.19
N HIS A 747 31.82 80.33 -36.17
CA HIS A 747 30.80 81.05 -35.41
C HIS A 747 31.38 82.23 -34.61
N LYS A 748 32.55 82.07 -33.96
CA LYS A 748 33.26 83.19 -33.29
C LYS A 748 33.67 84.28 -34.27
N LEU A 749 34.28 83.90 -35.40
CA LEU A 749 34.72 84.82 -36.46
C LEU A 749 33.54 85.57 -37.08
N ARG A 750 32.39 84.91 -37.27
CA ARG A 750 31.15 85.59 -37.69
C ARG A 750 30.69 86.60 -36.63
N GLY A 751 30.63 86.21 -35.35
CA GLY A 751 30.28 87.15 -34.27
C GLY A 751 31.25 88.34 -34.15
N HIS A 752 32.53 88.17 -34.45
CA HIS A 752 33.50 89.27 -34.52
C HIS A 752 33.31 90.15 -35.76
N HIS A 753 33.03 89.55 -36.93
CA HIS A 753 32.68 90.29 -38.15
C HIS A 753 31.43 91.14 -37.94
N ASP A 754 30.38 90.57 -37.35
CA ASP A 754 29.10 91.24 -37.15
C ASP A 754 29.22 92.38 -36.12
N ALA A 755 29.98 92.17 -35.03
CA ALA A 755 30.31 93.23 -34.08
C ALA A 755 31.16 94.37 -34.70
N LEU A 756 32.08 94.06 -35.61
CA LEU A 756 32.83 95.05 -36.38
C LEU A 756 31.94 95.80 -37.40
N ALA A 757 30.95 95.11 -37.99
CA ALA A 757 29.96 95.73 -38.88
C ALA A 757 29.07 96.70 -38.11
N ASP A 758 28.58 96.33 -36.92
CA ASP A 758 27.85 97.21 -36.01
C ASP A 758 28.69 98.42 -35.58
N GLN A 759 29.98 98.23 -35.28
CA GLN A 759 30.90 99.32 -34.95
C GLN A 759 31.09 100.28 -36.14
N VAL A 760 31.24 99.74 -37.36
CA VAL A 760 31.32 100.55 -38.60
C VAL A 760 30.01 101.26 -38.91
N GLU A 761 28.85 100.67 -38.61
CA GLU A 761 27.55 101.34 -38.66
C GLU A 761 27.45 102.48 -37.64
N GLY A 762 27.91 102.26 -36.40
CA GLY A 762 28.00 103.30 -35.36
C GLY A 762 28.82 104.50 -35.84
N LEU A 763 30.06 104.26 -36.28
CA LEU A 763 30.95 105.30 -36.81
C LEU A 763 30.37 106.01 -38.06
N LYS A 764 29.58 105.32 -38.90
CA LYS A 764 28.85 105.94 -40.02
C LYS A 764 27.65 106.77 -39.60
N ARG A 765 27.04 106.50 -38.45
CA ARG A 765 25.96 107.30 -37.86
C ARG A 765 26.54 108.54 -37.17
N GLU A 766 27.66 108.40 -36.46
CA GLU A 766 28.41 109.52 -35.86
C GLU A 766 28.93 110.50 -36.92
N ASN A 767 29.57 110.01 -38.00
CA ASN A 767 29.99 110.84 -39.15
C ASN A 767 28.82 111.42 -39.99
N LYS A 768 27.56 111.20 -39.60
CA LYS A 768 26.37 111.87 -40.16
C LYS A 768 25.71 112.84 -39.18
N ALA A 769 26.16 112.88 -37.93
CA ALA A 769 25.70 113.78 -36.88
C ALA A 769 26.69 114.93 -36.61
N LEU A 770 27.92 114.81 -37.13
CA LEU A 770 28.93 115.85 -37.29
C LEU A 770 28.79 116.54 -38.66
#